data_AF-A0A9K3LMA8-F1
#
_entry.id   AF-A0A9K3LMA8-F1
#
_cell.length_a   1.000
_cell.length_b   1.000
_cell.length_c   1.000
_cell.angle_alpha   90.00
_cell.angle_beta   90.00
_cell.angle_gamma   90.00
#
_symmetry.space_group_name_H-M   'P 1'
#
loop_
_entity.id
_entity.type
_entity.pdbx_description
1 polymer ?
#
loop_
_entity_poly.entity_id
_entity_poly.type
_entity_poly.pdbx_seq_one_letter_code
_entity_poly.pdbx_strand_id
1 'polypeptide(L)'
;MILPSNHGCRVGCVVLLMTLCSSFQFKIPSRVTTPLRPVARWKKPKFLSRRNPPVVGPLFPARNYLSSNSTDFAAETSNSGSTSSNGATSASNGESHSRNYYPMGITKHYFETMEAQSGKDYRWIKPLSKPVSRVMIDDLKRRSECYVSDWTDGFKNLKKVIPAVLFLYFACLSPAISFGTIAAQITNDSIGVVEFLLACGASGMAYSVFCGQPMAFIAPTGLTLAFISGLFRFCTLKGLPFFPVYAWVGLWTSLFFTLLGLGGSSQLIRYCTRFTDEIFNALLSLNFIYEALASIKRNFQKADPNNLTTPFVSLAMALTTFKATAAASKFEASKFLSQRIRRLVKNFGPVIIFVAMSGINSLPSFEKFNIPTLSVPDKFQLAGGRSFLVAINSIPNSVKLMCSLPAVLLTALFFMDQNISVRVVNNPDNKLKKGPAYNLDMVALGLITGALSLVGLPWMCGATVQSMNHVKALTDSEYNPETDEVEIVDVTETRLTGFVVHALIAGSLLLLPVIRLIPIPVVSGVFLFLGRKLMSGNSFLQRIRDTFVEKDRLLEDNPIRMMGRKRTALFTGIQILCLMGLWAFKQNPVTAIFFPSVIGLLMVIRSFVLPKLFDEEELVELGDPTPSKHLNDGVI
;
A
#
# COMPACT_ATOMS: atom_id res chain seq x y z
N MET A 1 9.54 -46.79 -1.02
CA MET A 1 10.17 -46.58 -2.34
C MET A 1 10.70 -45.16 -2.40
N ILE A 2 11.89 -44.91 -2.97
CA ILE A 2 12.56 -43.60 -2.89
C ILE A 2 12.04 -42.68 -4.01
N LEU A 3 11.72 -41.42 -3.68
CA LEU A 3 11.41 -40.35 -4.65
C LEU A 3 12.16 -39.06 -4.27
N PRO A 4 12.74 -38.32 -5.23
CA PRO A 4 13.80 -37.33 -4.95
C PRO A 4 13.34 -35.87 -4.84
N SER A 5 14.23 -35.07 -4.23
CA SER A 5 14.37 -33.60 -4.35
C SER A 5 13.13 -32.71 -4.13
N ASN A 6 13.10 -32.07 -2.96
CA ASN A 6 12.14 -31.03 -2.57
C ASN A 6 12.19 -29.73 -3.42
N HIS A 7 13.05 -29.62 -4.43
CA HIS A 7 13.21 -28.42 -5.25
C HIS A 7 12.33 -28.41 -6.52
N GLY A 8 12.23 -29.53 -7.25
CA GLY A 8 11.46 -29.59 -8.50
C GLY A 8 9.98 -29.24 -8.31
N CYS A 9 9.38 -29.75 -7.21
CA CYS A 9 7.99 -29.47 -6.86
C CYS A 9 7.73 -27.97 -6.59
N ARG A 10 8.72 -27.21 -6.10
CA ARG A 10 8.57 -25.76 -5.82
C ARG A 10 8.48 -24.94 -7.10
N VAL A 11 9.36 -25.21 -8.08
CA VAL A 11 9.34 -24.53 -9.38
C VAL A 11 8.08 -24.92 -10.17
N GLY A 12 7.74 -26.20 -10.19
CA GLY A 12 6.49 -26.68 -10.80
C GLY A 12 5.24 -26.03 -10.19
N CYS A 13 5.23 -25.79 -8.87
CA CYS A 13 4.12 -25.10 -8.22
C CYS A 13 4.04 -23.61 -8.61
N VAL A 14 5.17 -22.91 -8.80
CA VAL A 14 5.18 -21.52 -9.32
C VAL A 14 4.67 -21.45 -10.76
N VAL A 15 5.12 -22.35 -11.64
CA VAL A 15 4.64 -22.41 -13.03
C VAL A 15 3.14 -22.74 -13.05
N LEU A 16 2.68 -23.69 -12.23
CA LEU A 16 1.25 -24.02 -12.12
C LEU A 16 0.43 -22.84 -11.58
N LEU A 17 0.93 -22.10 -10.59
CA LEU A 17 0.30 -20.88 -10.06
C LEU A 17 0.21 -19.77 -11.12
N MET A 18 1.27 -19.54 -11.91
CA MET A 18 1.27 -18.58 -13.02
C MET A 18 0.27 -19.00 -14.12
N THR A 19 0.29 -20.27 -14.54
CA THR A 19 -0.64 -20.80 -15.54
C THR A 19 -2.09 -20.74 -15.06
N LEU A 20 -2.36 -21.08 -13.80
CA LEU A 20 -3.69 -20.92 -13.19
C LEU A 20 -4.10 -19.44 -13.13
N CYS A 21 -3.20 -18.52 -12.76
CA CYS A 21 -3.47 -17.09 -12.79
C CYS A 21 -3.88 -16.61 -14.20
N SER A 22 -3.18 -17.06 -15.24
CA SER A 22 -3.54 -16.80 -16.65
C SER A 22 -4.92 -17.38 -16.98
N SER A 23 -5.16 -18.68 -16.73
CA SER A 23 -6.45 -19.33 -16.98
C SER A 23 -7.62 -18.66 -16.24
N PHE A 24 -7.40 -18.14 -15.03
CA PHE A 24 -8.43 -17.40 -14.28
C PHE A 24 -8.70 -15.98 -14.83
N GLN A 25 -7.83 -15.39 -15.66
CA GLN A 25 -8.06 -14.08 -16.29
C GLN A 25 -8.80 -14.16 -17.65
N PHE A 26 -8.89 -15.34 -18.29
CA PHE A 26 -9.58 -15.49 -19.57
C PHE A 26 -11.12 -15.39 -19.46
N LYS A 27 -11.62 -14.14 -19.43
CA LYS A 27 -12.92 -13.81 -20.03
C LYS A 27 -12.89 -12.40 -20.63
N ILE A 28 -12.62 -12.35 -21.93
CA ILE A 28 -12.70 -11.14 -22.76
C ILE A 28 -14.11 -10.52 -22.59
N PRO A 29 -14.26 -9.20 -22.46
CA PRO A 29 -15.55 -8.54 -22.58
C PRO A 29 -16.04 -8.68 -24.03
N SER A 30 -16.91 -9.65 -24.27
CA SER A 30 -17.59 -9.81 -25.56
C SER A 30 -18.43 -8.56 -25.83
N ARG A 31 -17.97 -7.68 -26.74
CA ARG A 31 -18.79 -6.57 -27.27
C ARG A 31 -20.09 -7.18 -27.78
N VAL A 32 -21.22 -6.76 -27.20
CA VAL A 32 -22.54 -7.11 -27.73
C VAL A 32 -22.73 -6.33 -29.02
N THR A 33 -22.47 -6.98 -30.15
CA THR A 33 -22.72 -6.45 -31.49
C THR A 33 -24.21 -6.26 -31.68
N THR A 34 -24.72 -5.10 -31.29
CA THR A 34 -26.03 -4.62 -31.75
C THR A 34 -25.85 -4.13 -33.19
N PRO A 35 -26.71 -4.54 -34.14
CA PRO A 35 -26.55 -4.15 -35.53
C PRO A 35 -26.88 -2.66 -35.71
N LEU A 36 -26.00 -1.94 -36.40
CA LEU A 36 -26.23 -0.57 -36.82
C LEU A 36 -27.47 -0.51 -37.72
N ARG A 37 -28.53 0.19 -37.28
CA ARG A 37 -29.60 0.62 -38.19
C ARG A 37 -29.08 1.79 -39.04
N PRO A 38 -29.36 1.85 -40.35
CA PRO A 38 -28.87 2.91 -41.20
C PRO A 38 -29.60 4.23 -40.89
N VAL A 39 -28.83 5.28 -40.59
CA VAL A 39 -29.33 6.67 -40.51
C VAL A 39 -28.94 7.41 -41.80
N ALA A 40 -29.81 8.32 -42.25
CA ALA A 40 -29.86 8.74 -43.64
C ALA A 40 -28.68 9.61 -44.14
N ARG A 41 -28.30 9.34 -45.39
CA ARG A 41 -27.34 10.09 -46.23
C ARG A 41 -27.76 11.55 -46.43
N TRP A 42 -27.21 12.48 -45.64
CA TRP A 42 -27.33 13.93 -45.88
C TRP A 42 -26.15 14.50 -46.68
N LYS A 43 -26.40 15.61 -47.40
CA LYS A 43 -25.54 16.11 -48.48
C LYS A 43 -24.51 17.14 -47.99
N LYS A 44 -23.32 17.15 -48.60
CA LYS A 44 -22.34 18.24 -48.46
C LYS A 44 -22.91 19.56 -49.00
N PRO A 45 -22.73 20.70 -48.30
CA PRO A 45 -22.72 22.03 -48.92
C PRO A 45 -21.52 22.21 -49.85
N LYS A 46 -21.56 23.20 -50.75
CA LYS A 46 -20.52 23.44 -51.76
C LYS A 46 -19.50 24.49 -51.30
N PHE A 47 -18.26 24.37 -51.80
CA PHE A 47 -17.34 25.50 -51.90
C PHE A 47 -17.92 26.60 -52.80
N LEU A 48 -17.75 27.86 -52.39
CA LEU A 48 -17.77 29.04 -53.26
C LEU A 48 -16.56 29.91 -52.90
N SER A 49 -16.12 30.77 -53.82
CA SER A 49 -14.83 31.46 -53.71
C SER A 49 -14.90 32.94 -54.12
N ARG A 50 -13.79 33.64 -53.80
CA ARG A 50 -13.28 34.92 -54.36
C ARG A 50 -13.64 36.26 -53.70
N ARG A 51 -12.55 37.06 -53.57
CA ARG A 51 -12.39 38.53 -53.60
C ARG A 51 -12.47 39.36 -52.31
N ASN A 52 -11.32 39.94 -51.98
CA ASN A 52 -11.12 41.26 -51.34
C ASN A 52 -10.96 42.34 -52.46
N PRO A 53 -10.81 43.65 -52.14
CA PRO A 53 -11.49 44.51 -51.16
C PRO A 53 -12.23 45.67 -51.92
N PRO A 54 -12.51 46.90 -51.39
CA PRO A 54 -11.50 47.89 -50.96
C PRO A 54 -11.80 48.72 -49.68
N VAL A 55 -10.78 49.50 -49.31
CA VAL A 55 -10.62 50.58 -48.31
C VAL A 55 -11.80 51.57 -48.14
N VAL A 56 -12.05 52.02 -46.89
CA VAL A 56 -12.21 53.44 -46.44
C VAL A 56 -12.27 53.50 -44.89
N GLY A 57 -11.72 54.57 -44.29
CA GLY A 57 -11.89 54.96 -42.87
C GLY A 57 -12.20 56.47 -42.79
N PRO A 58 -11.99 57.22 -41.67
CA PRO A 58 -11.44 56.82 -40.36
C PRO A 58 -12.31 57.28 -39.16
N LEU A 59 -11.88 56.96 -37.92
CA LEU A 59 -11.69 57.95 -36.82
C LEU A 59 -11.20 57.27 -35.51
N PHE A 60 -10.34 57.97 -34.79
CA PHE A 60 -9.76 57.63 -33.47
C PHE A 60 -10.46 58.49 -32.35
N PRO A 61 -10.21 58.30 -31.03
CA PRO A 61 -9.13 57.54 -30.40
C PRO A 61 -9.51 56.50 -29.33
N ALA A 62 -8.57 55.58 -29.09
CA ALA A 62 -8.54 54.68 -27.93
C ALA A 62 -7.44 55.10 -26.93
N ARG A 63 -7.52 54.61 -25.69
CA ARG A 63 -6.71 55.05 -24.54
C ARG A 63 -5.61 54.04 -24.23
N ASN A 64 -4.34 54.40 -24.46
CA ASN A 64 -3.18 53.56 -24.16
C ASN A 64 -2.60 53.84 -22.77
N TYR A 65 -1.99 52.82 -22.17
CA TYR A 65 -0.87 52.95 -21.23
C TYR A 65 0.12 51.81 -21.45
N LEU A 66 1.38 52.14 -21.70
CA LEU A 66 2.53 51.23 -21.78
C LEU A 66 3.74 51.95 -21.15
N SER A 67 4.52 51.23 -20.35
CA SER A 67 5.81 51.68 -19.81
C SER A 67 6.89 50.71 -20.30
N SER A 68 7.79 51.04 -21.24
CA SER A 68 8.80 52.12 -21.29
C SER A 68 10.16 51.68 -20.71
N ASN A 69 11.04 51.20 -21.59
CA ASN A 69 12.50 51.20 -21.37
C ASN A 69 13.08 52.47 -22.02
N SER A 70 13.95 53.19 -21.30
CA SER A 70 14.91 54.16 -21.85
C SER A 70 15.95 54.50 -20.76
N THR A 71 17.09 55.09 -21.14
CA THR A 71 18.31 55.12 -20.31
C THR A 71 18.93 56.52 -20.18
N ASP A 72 19.87 56.63 -19.23
CA ASP A 72 21.03 57.54 -19.17
C ASP A 72 20.89 59.02 -18.71
N PHE A 73 22.06 59.58 -18.40
CA PHE A 73 22.44 60.93 -17.91
C PHE A 73 22.21 61.26 -16.42
N ALA A 74 23.15 61.87 -15.67
CA ALA A 74 24.60 62.12 -15.89
C ALA A 74 25.33 62.62 -14.61
N ALA A 75 26.67 62.75 -14.70
CA ALA A 75 27.62 63.52 -13.84
C ALA A 75 27.93 62.97 -12.41
N GLU A 76 29.14 63.04 -11.82
CA GLU A 76 30.55 63.21 -12.28
C GLU A 76 31.50 62.92 -11.05
N THR A 77 32.84 63.05 -10.98
CA THR A 77 33.93 63.61 -11.83
C THR A 77 35.29 62.93 -11.51
N SER A 78 36.17 62.71 -12.50
CA SER A 78 37.67 62.69 -12.37
C SER A 78 38.33 61.54 -11.54
N ASN A 79 39.64 61.21 -11.59
CA ASN A 79 40.77 61.61 -12.46
C ASN A 79 41.91 60.54 -12.47
N SER A 80 42.69 60.42 -13.56
CA SER A 80 44.02 59.75 -13.66
C SER A 80 44.13 58.25 -13.27
N GLY A 81 45.16 57.47 -13.62
CA GLY A 81 46.40 57.70 -14.39
C GLY A 81 46.99 56.36 -14.91
N SER A 82 48.22 56.34 -15.42
CA SER A 82 48.73 55.25 -16.28
C SER A 82 49.78 54.29 -15.66
N THR A 83 50.10 53.26 -16.45
CA THR A 83 51.43 52.59 -16.63
C THR A 83 51.87 51.36 -15.80
N SER A 84 52.76 50.58 -16.47
CA SER A 84 53.71 49.55 -16.00
C SER A 84 53.23 48.22 -15.41
N SER A 85 53.27 47.19 -16.27
CA SER A 85 53.99 45.91 -16.11
C SER A 85 54.09 45.20 -14.75
N ASN A 86 53.77 43.90 -14.75
CA ASN A 86 54.36 42.90 -13.86
C ASN A 86 54.99 41.76 -14.66
N GLY A 87 56.08 41.19 -14.15
CA GLY A 87 56.78 40.06 -14.76
C GLY A 87 57.69 39.35 -13.74
N ALA A 88 58.21 38.18 -14.12
CA ALA A 88 59.12 37.32 -13.33
C ALA A 88 58.55 36.73 -12.03
N THR A 89 57.99 35.54 -12.18
CA THR A 89 58.07 34.41 -11.25
C THR A 89 59.38 34.32 -10.44
N SER A 90 59.31 33.93 -9.17
CA SER A 90 60.21 32.94 -8.56
C SER A 90 59.66 32.43 -7.23
N ALA A 91 60.10 31.25 -6.79
CA ALA A 91 59.71 30.62 -5.52
C ALA A 91 60.83 29.71 -4.99
N SER A 92 61.07 29.71 -3.68
CA SER A 92 61.81 28.64 -2.99
C SER A 92 61.53 28.59 -1.49
N ASN A 93 61.48 27.36 -0.97
CA ASN A 93 61.06 26.96 0.38
C ASN A 93 62.00 27.42 1.52
N GLY A 94 61.50 27.39 2.76
CA GLY A 94 62.31 27.49 3.99
C GLY A 94 61.47 27.23 5.25
N GLU A 95 61.58 26.04 5.85
CA GLU A 95 60.68 25.52 6.89
C GLU A 95 60.84 26.17 8.29
N SER A 96 59.75 26.19 9.08
CA SER A 96 59.71 25.55 10.42
C SER A 96 58.32 25.66 11.08
N HIS A 97 58.07 24.83 12.10
CA HIS A 97 56.73 24.62 12.66
C HIS A 97 56.22 25.72 13.61
N SER A 98 54.90 25.96 13.56
CA SER A 98 54.08 26.17 14.77
C SER A 98 52.67 25.63 14.57
N ARG A 99 52.14 24.96 15.60
CA ARG A 99 50.78 24.39 15.58
C ARG A 99 49.76 25.50 15.84
N ASN A 100 48.82 25.72 14.90
CA ASN A 100 47.57 26.42 15.19
C ASN A 100 46.38 25.49 14.97
N TYR A 101 45.54 25.37 15.99
CA TYR A 101 44.26 24.66 15.91
C TYR A 101 43.26 25.51 15.11
N TYR A 102 42.71 24.95 14.04
CA TYR A 102 41.51 25.48 13.39
C TYR A 102 40.32 24.56 13.72
N PRO A 103 39.19 25.08 14.22
CA PRO A 103 38.01 24.26 14.53
C PRO A 103 37.31 23.78 13.25
N MET A 104 36.55 22.69 13.36
CA MET A 104 35.80 22.10 12.23
C MET A 104 34.74 23.05 11.66
N GLY A 105 35.09 23.78 10.59
CA GLY A 105 34.17 24.65 9.84
C GLY A 105 33.84 24.20 8.40
N ILE A 106 34.44 23.10 7.93
CA ILE A 106 34.50 22.73 6.51
C ILE A 106 33.13 22.35 5.91
N THR A 107 32.25 21.71 6.70
CA THR A 107 30.99 21.12 6.22
C THR A 107 29.92 22.12 5.78
N LYS A 108 29.98 23.40 6.19
CA LYS A 108 28.97 24.38 5.75
C LYS A 108 29.29 24.90 4.34
N HIS A 109 30.51 25.38 4.14
CA HIS A 109 30.93 26.01 2.89
C HIS A 109 30.90 25.03 1.70
N TYR A 110 31.29 23.77 1.92
CA TYR A 110 31.33 22.74 0.88
C TYR A 110 29.94 22.33 0.35
N PHE A 111 28.90 22.42 1.19
CA PHE A 111 27.52 22.19 0.74
C PHE A 111 26.94 23.41 0.04
N GLU A 112 27.28 24.63 0.51
CA GLU A 112 26.85 25.89 -0.11
C GLU A 112 27.41 26.05 -1.55
N THR A 113 28.64 25.60 -1.81
CA THR A 113 29.19 25.58 -3.18
C THR A 113 28.54 24.54 -4.08
N MET A 114 28.16 23.36 -3.57
CA MET A 114 27.42 22.35 -4.35
C MET A 114 25.96 22.74 -4.61
N GLU A 115 25.30 23.40 -3.66
CA GLU A 115 23.95 23.95 -3.80
C GLU A 115 23.94 25.05 -4.90
N ALA A 116 24.95 25.93 -4.90
CA ALA A 116 25.15 26.95 -5.94
C ALA A 116 25.50 26.37 -7.34
N GLN A 117 26.23 25.25 -7.41
CA GLN A 117 26.61 24.63 -8.69
C GLN A 117 25.51 23.75 -9.32
N SER A 118 24.62 23.14 -8.52
CA SER A 118 23.58 22.24 -9.06
C SER A 118 22.17 22.85 -9.10
N GLY A 119 21.92 23.97 -8.40
CA GLY A 119 20.58 24.57 -8.32
C GLY A 119 19.55 23.68 -7.63
N LYS A 120 19.99 22.78 -6.74
CA LYS A 120 19.16 21.79 -6.03
C LYS A 120 19.40 21.89 -4.53
N ASP A 121 18.31 21.98 -3.77
CA ASP A 121 18.35 22.04 -2.30
C ASP A 121 18.71 20.65 -1.73
N TYR A 122 19.95 20.51 -1.24
CA TYR A 122 20.50 19.27 -0.67
C TYR A 122 20.31 19.16 0.87
N ARG A 123 19.41 19.93 1.49
CA ARG A 123 19.30 20.06 2.97
C ARG A 123 18.75 18.82 3.70
N TRP A 124 18.67 17.66 3.04
CA TRP A 124 18.24 16.39 3.63
C TRP A 124 19.27 15.76 4.60
N ILE A 125 20.54 16.20 4.60
CA ILE A 125 21.54 15.84 5.64
C ILE A 125 21.87 17.04 6.52
N LYS A 126 20.91 17.51 7.32
CA LYS A 126 21.21 18.36 8.47
C LYS A 126 21.46 17.47 9.70
N PRO A 127 22.52 17.71 10.50
CA PRO A 127 22.70 17.00 11.77
C PRO A 127 21.49 17.25 12.67
N LEU A 128 21.13 16.24 13.48
CA LEU A 128 19.89 16.12 14.26
C LEU A 128 19.81 17.09 15.47
N SER A 129 20.02 18.37 15.18
CA SER A 129 20.18 19.50 16.10
C SER A 129 18.87 20.03 16.68
N LYS A 130 17.73 19.48 16.25
CA LYS A 130 16.41 19.66 16.88
C LYS A 130 15.72 18.30 16.99
N PRO A 131 15.03 18.00 18.11
CA PRO A 131 14.38 16.70 18.32
C PRO A 131 13.13 16.49 17.46
N VAL A 132 12.63 17.54 16.80
CA VAL A 132 11.50 17.49 15.87
C VAL A 132 11.86 18.25 14.59
N SER A 133 11.66 17.61 13.44
CA SER A 133 11.83 18.23 12.13
C SER A 133 10.78 19.31 11.84
N ARG A 134 11.09 20.27 10.97
CA ARG A 134 10.10 21.27 10.52
C ARG A 134 8.90 20.60 9.83
N VAL A 135 9.16 19.59 8.99
CA VAL A 135 8.13 18.84 8.26
C VAL A 135 7.10 18.21 9.20
N MET A 136 7.53 17.62 10.33
CA MET A 136 6.63 17.07 11.34
C MET A 136 5.79 18.15 12.05
N ILE A 137 6.36 19.34 12.29
CA ILE A 137 5.64 20.48 12.88
C ILE A 137 4.59 21.01 11.91
N ASP A 138 4.91 21.08 10.62
CA ASP A 138 4.01 21.63 9.59
C ASP A 138 2.91 20.61 9.19
N ASP A 139 3.20 19.30 9.18
CA ASP A 139 2.20 18.22 9.14
C ASP A 139 1.21 18.33 10.31
N LEU A 140 1.71 18.57 11.53
CA LEU A 140 0.88 18.68 12.74
C LEU A 140 -0.04 19.92 12.70
N LYS A 141 0.48 21.10 12.30
CA LYS A 141 -0.34 22.31 12.12
C LYS A 141 -1.48 22.06 11.13
N ARG A 142 -1.15 21.61 9.91
CA ARG A 142 -2.09 21.33 8.83
C ARG A 142 -3.21 20.37 9.25
N ARG A 143 -2.89 19.33 10.05
CA ARG A 143 -3.93 18.40 10.53
C ARG A 143 -4.68 18.91 11.78
N SER A 144 -4.08 19.77 12.60
CA SER A 144 -4.77 20.35 13.78
C SER A 144 -5.98 21.20 13.39
N GLU A 145 -5.85 22.04 12.35
CA GLU A 145 -6.93 22.85 11.78
C GLU A 145 -8.09 21.96 11.26
N CYS A 146 -7.74 20.83 10.64
CA CYS A 146 -8.72 19.87 10.13
C CYS A 146 -9.34 18.95 11.19
N TYR A 147 -8.77 18.84 12.39
CA TYR A 147 -9.10 17.77 13.34
C TYR A 147 -10.56 17.75 13.78
N VAL A 148 -11.15 18.91 14.06
CA VAL A 148 -12.56 19.02 14.46
C VAL A 148 -13.49 18.72 13.28
N SER A 149 -13.13 19.17 12.06
CA SER A 149 -13.92 18.89 10.87
C SER A 149 -14.03 17.38 10.61
N ASP A 150 -12.93 16.61 10.73
CA ASP A 150 -12.89 15.14 10.55
C ASP A 150 -13.94 14.39 11.38
N TRP A 151 -14.31 14.89 12.56
CA TRP A 151 -15.39 14.29 13.36
C TRP A 151 -16.76 14.80 12.92
N THR A 152 -16.94 16.12 12.77
CA THR A 152 -18.25 16.70 12.40
C THR A 152 -18.73 16.25 11.02
N ASP A 153 -17.83 16.05 10.06
CA ASP A 153 -18.17 15.64 8.68
C ASP A 153 -18.74 14.21 8.64
N GLY A 154 -18.24 13.32 9.51
CA GLY A 154 -18.79 11.99 9.70
C GLY A 154 -20.21 12.00 10.27
N PHE A 155 -20.49 12.91 11.21
CA PHE A 155 -21.84 13.07 11.79
C PHE A 155 -22.83 13.77 10.84
N LYS A 156 -22.38 14.71 10.00
CA LYS A 156 -23.21 15.30 8.92
C LYS A 156 -23.67 14.22 7.93
N ASN A 157 -22.74 13.34 7.52
CA ASN A 157 -22.96 12.39 6.44
C ASN A 157 -23.33 10.96 6.91
N LEU A 158 -24.04 10.85 8.05
CA LEU A 158 -24.45 9.56 8.66
C LEU A 158 -25.15 8.59 7.68
N LYS A 159 -25.96 9.10 6.73
CA LYS A 159 -26.64 8.31 5.69
C LYS A 159 -25.67 7.51 4.78
N LYS A 160 -24.42 7.98 4.66
CA LYS A 160 -23.32 7.35 3.90
C LYS A 160 -22.38 6.57 4.82
N VAL A 161 -22.06 7.16 5.97
CA VAL A 161 -21.19 6.58 7.00
C VAL A 161 -21.75 5.26 7.55
N ILE A 162 -23.05 5.14 7.83
CA ILE A 162 -23.62 3.90 8.41
C ILE A 162 -23.46 2.70 7.46
N PRO A 163 -23.86 2.77 6.16
CA PRO A 163 -23.55 1.70 5.20
C PRO A 163 -22.06 1.41 5.04
N ALA A 164 -21.20 2.45 5.04
CA ALA A 164 -19.75 2.29 4.93
C ALA A 164 -19.16 1.54 6.14
N VAL A 165 -19.52 1.93 7.37
CA VAL A 165 -19.11 1.26 8.61
C VAL A 165 -19.51 -0.21 8.61
N LEU A 166 -20.78 -0.51 8.27
CA LEU A 166 -21.26 -1.90 8.25
C LEU A 166 -20.50 -2.73 7.21
N PHE A 167 -20.27 -2.20 6.00
CA PHE A 167 -19.46 -2.87 4.98
C PHE A 167 -18.02 -3.13 5.44
N LEU A 168 -17.37 -2.11 5.99
CA LEU A 168 -15.96 -2.14 6.36
C LEU A 168 -15.68 -2.99 7.60
N TYR A 169 -16.61 -3.03 8.56
CA TYR A 169 -16.57 -3.93 9.71
C TYR A 169 -16.31 -5.38 9.28
N PHE A 170 -17.18 -5.94 8.44
CA PHE A 170 -17.01 -7.32 7.97
C PHE A 170 -15.81 -7.49 7.02
N ALA A 171 -15.51 -6.49 6.20
CA ALA A 171 -14.34 -6.50 5.30
C ALA A 171 -12.99 -6.52 6.07
N CYS A 172 -12.95 -6.03 7.31
CA CYS A 172 -11.77 -6.04 8.17
C CYS A 172 -11.79 -7.23 9.16
N LEU A 173 -12.98 -7.62 9.65
CA LEU A 173 -13.19 -8.76 10.53
C LEU A 173 -12.72 -10.08 9.88
N SER A 174 -13.07 -10.33 8.61
CA SER A 174 -12.70 -11.57 7.93
C SER A 174 -11.17 -11.75 7.85
N PRO A 175 -10.36 -10.79 7.36
CA PRO A 175 -8.89 -10.87 7.45
C PRO A 175 -8.35 -11.02 8.87
N ALA A 176 -8.90 -10.30 9.86
CA ALA A 176 -8.44 -10.37 11.25
C ALA A 176 -8.61 -11.76 11.86
N ILE A 177 -9.80 -12.37 11.68
CA ILE A 177 -10.07 -13.76 12.04
C ILE A 177 -9.08 -14.70 11.33
N SER A 178 -8.94 -14.56 10.02
CA SER A 178 -8.17 -15.48 9.18
C SER A 178 -6.67 -15.49 9.53
N PHE A 179 -6.08 -14.30 9.73
CA PHE A 179 -4.68 -14.21 10.17
C PHE A 179 -4.50 -14.70 11.60
N GLY A 180 -5.49 -14.52 12.48
CA GLY A 180 -5.52 -15.14 13.81
C GLY A 180 -5.53 -16.67 13.77
N THR A 181 -6.29 -17.30 12.85
CA THR A 181 -6.28 -18.76 12.65
C THR A 181 -4.92 -19.25 12.19
N ILE A 182 -4.28 -18.53 11.26
CA ILE A 182 -2.97 -18.90 10.71
C ILE A 182 -1.86 -18.67 11.75
N ALA A 183 -1.96 -17.63 12.58
CA ALA A 183 -1.06 -17.37 13.70
C ALA A 183 -1.11 -18.47 14.76
N ALA A 184 -2.32 -18.91 15.13
CA ALA A 184 -2.54 -20.01 16.07
C ALA A 184 -1.82 -21.29 15.61
N GLN A 185 -2.07 -21.71 14.35
CA GLN A 185 -1.44 -22.88 13.72
C GLN A 185 0.09 -22.77 13.53
N ILE A 186 0.67 -21.58 13.60
CA ILE A 186 2.12 -21.34 13.39
C ILE A 186 2.87 -21.15 14.72
N THR A 187 2.19 -20.63 15.75
CA THR A 187 2.77 -20.28 17.06
C THR A 187 2.41 -21.27 18.16
N ASN A 188 1.94 -22.48 17.79
CA ASN A 188 1.44 -23.50 18.71
C ASN A 188 0.42 -22.91 19.71
N ASP A 189 -0.57 -22.20 19.18
CA ASP A 189 -1.61 -21.50 19.93
C ASP A 189 -1.09 -20.47 20.96
N SER A 190 0.08 -19.85 20.72
CA SER A 190 0.58 -18.73 21.54
C SER A 190 -0.05 -17.38 21.18
N ILE A 191 -0.45 -17.17 19.92
CA ILE A 191 -1.21 -15.98 19.48
C ILE A 191 -2.39 -16.46 18.63
N GLY A 192 -3.61 -16.26 19.11
CA GLY A 192 -4.84 -16.75 18.48
C GLY A 192 -5.73 -15.66 17.88
N VAL A 193 -6.97 -16.05 17.55
CA VAL A 193 -7.99 -15.14 16.99
C VAL A 193 -8.37 -14.03 17.97
N VAL A 194 -8.42 -14.33 19.27
CA VAL A 194 -8.76 -13.37 20.33
C VAL A 194 -7.76 -12.21 20.36
N GLU A 195 -6.46 -12.53 20.34
CA GLU A 195 -5.39 -11.53 20.22
C GLU A 195 -5.51 -10.67 18.96
N PHE A 196 -5.74 -11.27 17.80
CA PHE A 196 -5.83 -10.54 16.54
C PHE A 196 -7.04 -9.60 16.49
N LEU A 197 -8.19 -10.01 17.03
CA LEU A 197 -9.39 -9.16 17.15
C LEU A 197 -9.17 -8.00 18.14
N LEU A 198 -8.66 -8.30 19.34
CA LEU A 198 -8.40 -7.28 20.36
C LEU A 198 -7.36 -6.26 19.89
N ALA A 199 -6.26 -6.72 19.31
CA ALA A 199 -5.21 -5.87 18.76
C ALA A 199 -5.73 -5.00 17.62
N CYS A 200 -6.46 -5.57 16.66
CA CYS A 200 -7.02 -4.84 15.52
C CYS A 200 -7.99 -3.74 16.01
N GLY A 201 -8.92 -4.09 16.91
CA GLY A 201 -9.88 -3.13 17.47
C GLY A 201 -9.22 -2.03 18.30
N ALA A 202 -8.41 -2.39 19.30
CA ALA A 202 -7.77 -1.41 20.18
C ALA A 202 -6.78 -0.50 19.44
N SER A 203 -5.94 -1.07 18.56
CA SER A 203 -4.98 -0.29 17.78
C SER A 203 -5.66 0.62 16.77
N GLY A 204 -6.68 0.13 16.05
CA GLY A 204 -7.38 0.92 15.03
C GLY A 204 -8.23 2.05 15.60
N MET A 205 -8.80 1.88 16.80
CA MET A 205 -9.41 2.99 17.55
C MET A 205 -8.36 4.06 17.91
N ALA A 206 -7.23 3.66 18.51
CA ALA A 206 -6.16 4.58 18.86
C ALA A 206 -5.58 5.29 17.62
N TYR A 207 -5.37 4.55 16.53
CA TYR A 207 -4.90 5.11 15.27
C TYR A 207 -5.88 6.16 14.75
N SER A 208 -7.19 5.87 14.70
CA SER A 208 -8.20 6.83 14.25
C SER A 208 -8.20 8.15 15.03
N VAL A 209 -7.83 8.11 16.32
CA VAL A 209 -7.70 9.30 17.18
C VAL A 209 -6.40 10.07 16.92
N PHE A 210 -5.26 9.38 16.76
CA PHE A 210 -3.92 10.01 16.72
C PHE A 210 -3.30 10.18 15.32
N CYS A 211 -3.85 9.56 14.28
CA CYS A 211 -3.26 9.55 12.94
C CYS A 211 -3.30 10.90 12.22
N GLY A 212 -2.38 11.06 11.26
CA GLY A 212 -2.38 12.10 10.26
C GLY A 212 -3.40 11.87 9.16
N GLN A 213 -3.50 10.66 8.61
CA GLN A 213 -4.49 10.30 7.58
C GLN A 213 -5.53 9.29 8.10
N PRO A 214 -6.71 9.73 8.58
CA PRO A 214 -7.78 8.85 9.08
C PRO A 214 -8.49 8.02 8.01
N MET A 215 -8.30 8.32 6.72
CA MET A 215 -8.79 7.48 5.64
C MET A 215 -8.01 6.17 5.51
N ALA A 216 -6.79 6.10 6.06
CA ALA A 216 -6.03 4.86 6.16
C ALA A 216 -6.49 4.01 7.36
N PHE A 217 -6.63 2.70 7.13
CA PHE A 217 -6.87 1.70 8.18
C PHE A 217 -5.58 0.95 8.50
N ILE A 218 -5.42 0.54 9.75
CA ILE A 218 -4.41 -0.45 10.15
C ILE A 218 -5.08 -1.79 10.39
N ALA A 219 -4.44 -2.88 9.97
CA ALA A 219 -4.98 -4.23 10.05
C ALA A 219 -3.83 -5.25 10.08
N PRO A 220 -4.11 -6.54 10.38
CA PRO A 220 -3.07 -7.55 10.31
C PRO A 220 -2.66 -7.81 8.86
N THR A 221 -1.35 -7.76 8.57
CA THR A 221 -0.78 -8.08 7.26
C THR A 221 -0.02 -9.40 7.28
N GLY A 222 -0.07 -10.14 6.16
CA GLY A 222 0.65 -11.40 6.02
C GLY A 222 2.18 -11.28 6.10
N LEU A 223 2.72 -10.07 5.92
CA LEU A 223 4.14 -9.78 6.07
C LEU A 223 4.54 -9.68 7.55
N THR A 224 3.74 -8.94 8.34
CA THR A 224 3.88 -8.91 9.80
C THR A 224 3.73 -10.31 10.38
N LEU A 225 2.76 -11.11 9.93
CA LEU A 225 2.60 -12.50 10.34
C LEU A 225 3.80 -13.40 9.95
N ALA A 226 4.38 -13.21 8.77
CA ALA A 226 5.58 -13.94 8.35
C ALA A 226 6.80 -13.59 9.23
N PHE A 227 6.95 -12.33 9.62
CA PHE A 227 7.98 -11.90 10.57
C PHE A 227 7.76 -12.50 11.97
N ILE A 228 6.52 -12.48 12.48
CA ILE A 228 6.15 -13.12 13.76
C ILE A 228 6.44 -14.63 13.72
N SER A 229 6.11 -15.31 12.62
CA SER A 229 6.42 -16.73 12.37
C SER A 229 7.93 -17.03 12.44
N GLY A 230 8.75 -16.20 11.81
CA GLY A 230 10.20 -16.30 11.86
C GLY A 230 10.76 -16.07 13.27
N LEU A 231 10.27 -15.03 13.96
CA LEU A 231 10.69 -14.70 15.33
C LEU A 231 10.32 -15.80 16.33
N PHE A 232 9.11 -16.36 16.24
CA PHE A 232 8.67 -17.50 17.07
C PHE A 232 9.61 -18.69 16.89
N ARG A 233 9.86 -19.10 15.64
CA ARG A 233 10.79 -20.20 15.31
C ARG A 233 12.22 -19.96 15.78
N PHE A 234 12.72 -18.72 15.66
CA PHE A 234 14.03 -18.34 16.19
C PHE A 234 14.09 -18.51 17.72
N CYS A 235 13.04 -18.09 18.43
CA CYS A 235 12.94 -18.29 19.88
C CYS A 235 12.95 -19.78 20.25
N THR A 236 12.14 -20.61 19.57
CA THR A 236 12.11 -22.07 19.77
C THR A 236 13.50 -22.70 19.54
N LEU A 237 14.17 -22.36 18.44
CA LEU A 237 15.50 -22.88 18.09
C LEU A 237 16.63 -22.40 19.01
N LYS A 238 16.39 -21.38 19.84
CA LYS A 238 17.35 -20.84 20.81
C LYS A 238 16.95 -21.07 22.27
N GLY A 239 15.84 -21.75 22.53
CA GLY A 239 15.31 -21.97 23.88
C GLY A 239 14.90 -20.66 24.61
N LEU A 240 14.64 -19.58 23.86
CA LEU A 240 14.29 -18.28 24.43
C LEU A 240 12.76 -18.15 24.62
N PRO A 241 12.28 -17.51 25.70
CA PRO A 241 10.87 -17.27 25.89
C PRO A 241 10.38 -16.25 24.84
N PHE A 242 9.34 -16.62 24.09
CA PHE A 242 8.88 -15.86 22.93
C PHE A 242 8.34 -14.46 23.28
N PHE A 243 7.41 -14.34 24.23
CA PHE A 243 6.76 -13.06 24.53
C PHE A 243 7.71 -11.94 25.00
N PRO A 244 8.72 -12.17 25.84
CA PRO A 244 9.64 -11.10 26.23
C PRO A 244 10.60 -10.72 25.09
N VAL A 245 11.01 -11.65 24.21
CA VAL A 245 11.72 -11.29 22.96
C VAL A 245 10.82 -10.43 22.08
N TYR A 246 9.57 -10.85 21.88
CA TYR A 246 8.54 -10.13 21.14
C TYR A 246 8.39 -8.69 21.66
N ALA A 247 8.20 -8.52 22.97
CA ALA A 247 8.08 -7.21 23.60
C ALA A 247 9.31 -6.33 23.34
N TRP A 248 10.54 -6.84 23.52
CA TRP A 248 11.76 -6.07 23.26
C TRP A 248 11.95 -5.70 21.79
N VAL A 249 11.66 -6.59 20.84
CA VAL A 249 11.70 -6.28 19.40
C VAL A 249 10.71 -5.17 19.05
N GLY A 250 9.50 -5.26 19.58
CA GLY A 250 8.45 -4.26 19.33
C GLY A 250 8.70 -2.91 20.03
N LEU A 251 9.34 -2.90 21.20
CA LEU A 251 9.78 -1.67 21.88
C LEU A 251 10.92 -0.96 21.13
N TRP A 252 11.92 -1.69 20.64
CA TRP A 252 12.94 -1.11 19.77
C TRP A 252 12.35 -0.59 18.45
N THR A 253 11.37 -1.31 17.87
CA THR A 253 10.65 -0.86 16.67
C THR A 253 9.86 0.42 16.95
N SER A 254 9.17 0.49 18.09
CA SER A 254 8.45 1.69 18.54
C SER A 254 9.37 2.90 18.64
N LEU A 255 10.56 2.73 19.24
CA LEU A 255 11.57 3.79 19.34
C LEU A 255 12.09 4.23 17.97
N PHE A 256 12.58 3.31 17.15
CA PHE A 256 13.15 3.64 15.84
C PHE A 256 12.12 4.26 14.89
N PHE A 257 10.89 3.76 14.88
CA PHE A 257 9.84 4.27 14.00
C PHE A 257 9.35 5.66 14.45
N THR A 258 9.25 5.90 15.76
CA THR A 258 8.97 7.24 16.30
C THR A 258 10.08 8.23 15.94
N LEU A 259 11.35 7.84 16.05
CA LEU A 259 12.49 8.68 15.67
C LEU A 259 12.52 9.01 14.16
N LEU A 260 12.15 8.06 13.29
CA LEU A 260 12.01 8.31 11.85
C LEU A 260 10.88 9.31 11.54
N GLY A 261 9.75 9.22 12.24
CA GLY A 261 8.65 10.19 12.13
C GLY A 261 9.06 11.59 12.59
N LEU A 262 9.62 11.72 13.79
CA LEU A 262 10.11 13.00 14.32
C LEU A 262 11.21 13.61 13.43
N GLY A 263 12.11 12.78 12.89
CA GLY A 263 13.18 13.17 11.97
C GLY A 263 12.70 13.67 10.61
N GLY A 264 11.42 13.49 10.24
CA GLY A 264 10.87 13.94 8.96
C GLY A 264 11.15 13.00 7.79
N SER A 265 11.28 11.69 8.06
CA SER A 265 11.65 10.67 7.06
C SER A 265 10.61 10.46 5.94
N SER A 266 9.46 11.16 5.97
CA SER A 266 8.46 11.10 4.89
C SER A 266 9.00 11.47 3.50
N GLN A 267 10.11 12.19 3.42
CA GLN A 267 10.76 12.48 2.12
C GLN A 267 11.23 11.21 1.39
N LEU A 268 11.56 10.13 2.12
CA LEU A 268 11.97 8.86 1.52
C LEU A 268 10.83 8.16 0.74
N ILE A 269 9.57 8.50 1.03
CA ILE A 269 8.37 7.96 0.35
C ILE A 269 8.38 8.33 -1.14
N ARG A 270 9.08 9.42 -1.53
CA ARG A 270 9.28 9.81 -2.93
C ARG A 270 10.02 8.74 -3.75
N TYR A 271 10.77 7.84 -3.11
CA TYR A 271 11.45 6.71 -3.76
C TYR A 271 10.61 5.42 -3.82
N CYS A 272 9.46 5.36 -3.13
CA CYS A 272 8.38 4.45 -3.53
C CYS A 272 7.80 4.98 -4.85
N THR A 273 7.56 4.14 -5.85
CA THR A 273 6.80 4.53 -7.08
C THR A 273 5.95 3.39 -7.60
N ARG A 274 5.20 3.61 -8.68
CA ARG A 274 4.27 2.60 -9.22
C ARG A 274 4.98 1.27 -9.50
N PHE A 275 6.24 1.28 -9.95
CA PHE A 275 7.07 0.08 -10.10
C PHE A 275 7.17 -0.76 -8.82
N THR A 276 7.48 -0.15 -7.66
CA THR A 276 7.56 -0.87 -6.38
C THR A 276 6.18 -1.30 -5.90
N ASP A 277 5.20 -0.40 -6.03
CA ASP A 277 3.85 -0.58 -5.50
C ASP A 277 3.10 -1.67 -6.30
N GLU A 278 3.33 -1.78 -7.61
CA GLU A 278 2.83 -2.85 -8.49
C GLU A 278 3.40 -4.23 -8.14
N ILE A 279 4.73 -4.33 -7.95
CA ILE A 279 5.38 -5.60 -7.57
C ILE A 279 4.88 -6.05 -6.20
N PHE A 280 4.78 -5.12 -5.25
CA PHE A 280 4.26 -5.38 -3.90
C PHE A 280 2.81 -5.87 -3.92
N ASN A 281 1.91 -5.19 -4.66
CA ASN A 281 0.52 -5.60 -4.81
C ASN A 281 0.38 -6.96 -5.52
N ALA A 282 1.22 -7.25 -6.52
CA ALA A 282 1.24 -8.55 -7.20
C ALA A 282 1.67 -9.68 -6.24
N LEU A 283 2.68 -9.42 -5.40
CA LEU A 283 3.16 -10.35 -4.39
C LEU A 283 2.12 -10.58 -3.27
N LEU A 284 1.46 -9.53 -2.79
CA LEU A 284 0.36 -9.61 -1.82
C LEU A 284 -0.81 -10.44 -2.37
N SER A 285 -1.19 -10.22 -3.64
CA SER A 285 -2.18 -11.03 -4.34
C SER A 285 -1.77 -12.51 -4.43
N LEU A 286 -0.54 -12.78 -4.85
CA LEU A 286 0.01 -14.14 -4.96
C LEU A 286 0.04 -14.86 -3.60
N ASN A 287 0.35 -14.13 -2.53
CA ASN A 287 0.31 -14.62 -1.15
C ASN A 287 -1.10 -15.08 -0.74
N PHE A 288 -2.14 -14.26 -0.94
CA PHE A 288 -3.52 -14.65 -0.60
C PHE A 288 -4.00 -15.89 -1.38
N ILE A 289 -3.67 -15.99 -2.67
CA ILE A 289 -4.00 -17.15 -3.50
C ILE A 289 -3.27 -18.41 -2.99
N TYR A 290 -1.97 -18.30 -2.73
CA TYR A 290 -1.16 -19.41 -2.20
C TYR A 290 -1.63 -19.86 -0.82
N GLU A 291 -1.95 -18.95 0.10
CA GLU A 291 -2.37 -19.28 1.47
C GLU A 291 -3.75 -19.97 1.48
N ALA A 292 -4.67 -19.56 0.62
CA ALA A 292 -5.93 -20.27 0.41
C ALA A 292 -5.74 -21.68 -0.19
N LEU A 293 -4.92 -21.82 -1.24
CA LEU A 293 -4.60 -23.11 -1.85
C LEU A 293 -3.84 -24.04 -0.89
N ALA A 294 -2.95 -23.49 -0.06
CA ALA A 294 -2.24 -24.23 0.99
C ALA A 294 -3.18 -24.67 2.11
N SER A 295 -4.16 -23.84 2.51
CA SER A 295 -5.21 -24.23 3.46
C SER A 295 -6.05 -25.40 2.92
N ILE A 296 -6.54 -25.28 1.67
CA ILE A 296 -7.27 -26.36 0.99
C ILE A 296 -6.42 -27.64 0.91
N LYS A 297 -5.16 -27.54 0.49
CA LYS A 297 -4.23 -28.68 0.44
C LYS A 297 -4.02 -29.34 1.81
N ARG A 298 -3.86 -28.56 2.89
CA ARG A 298 -3.72 -29.08 4.25
C ARG A 298 -4.95 -29.88 4.68
N ASN A 299 -6.15 -29.48 4.28
CA ASN A 299 -7.38 -30.23 4.58
C ASN A 299 -7.39 -31.60 3.89
N PHE A 300 -6.90 -31.70 2.65
CA PHE A 300 -6.68 -33.01 2.00
C PHE A 300 -5.54 -33.83 2.64
N GLN A 301 -4.50 -33.18 3.18
CA GLN A 301 -3.38 -33.87 3.85
C GLN A 301 -3.68 -34.31 5.29
N LYS A 302 -4.72 -33.75 5.93
CA LYS A 302 -5.18 -34.10 7.29
C LYS A 302 -6.41 -35.03 7.30
N ALA A 303 -7.02 -35.30 6.15
CA ALA A 303 -8.18 -36.18 6.06
C ALA A 303 -7.76 -37.66 6.16
N ASP A 304 -8.61 -38.47 6.81
CA ASP A 304 -8.42 -39.91 6.86
C ASP A 304 -8.45 -40.52 5.44
N PRO A 305 -7.52 -41.43 5.09
CA PRO A 305 -7.51 -42.08 3.77
C PRO A 305 -8.83 -42.77 3.40
N ASN A 306 -9.57 -43.21 4.41
CA ASN A 306 -10.83 -43.95 4.25
C ASN A 306 -12.07 -43.03 4.13
N ASN A 307 -11.96 -41.72 4.41
CA ASN A 307 -13.10 -40.78 4.34
C ASN A 307 -12.72 -39.44 3.70
N LEU A 308 -12.70 -39.42 2.37
CA LEU A 308 -12.44 -38.22 1.57
C LEU A 308 -13.64 -37.25 1.47
N THR A 309 -14.78 -37.52 2.14
CA THR A 309 -15.96 -36.64 2.01
C THR A 309 -15.71 -35.24 2.60
N THR A 310 -15.16 -35.15 3.80
CA THR A 310 -14.83 -33.88 4.49
C THR A 310 -13.97 -32.92 3.67
N PRO A 311 -12.83 -33.33 3.06
CA PRO A 311 -12.04 -32.42 2.22
C PRO A 311 -12.71 -32.07 0.89
N PHE A 312 -13.53 -32.96 0.29
CA PHE A 312 -14.31 -32.60 -0.92
C PHE A 312 -15.43 -31.60 -0.61
N VAL A 313 -16.19 -31.77 0.48
CA VAL A 313 -17.20 -30.79 0.93
C VAL A 313 -16.52 -29.47 1.30
N SER A 314 -15.36 -29.51 1.96
CA SER A 314 -14.53 -28.32 2.23
C SER A 314 -14.14 -27.58 0.94
N LEU A 315 -13.66 -28.30 -0.07
CA LEU A 315 -13.30 -27.73 -1.38
C LEU A 315 -14.53 -27.11 -2.07
N ALA A 316 -15.66 -27.81 -2.09
CA ALA A 316 -16.90 -27.33 -2.67
C ALA A 316 -17.40 -26.04 -1.97
N MET A 317 -17.30 -25.98 -0.64
CA MET A 317 -17.69 -24.80 0.14
C MET A 317 -16.75 -23.61 -0.11
N ALA A 318 -15.44 -23.83 -0.19
CA ALA A 318 -14.47 -22.78 -0.53
C ALA A 318 -14.70 -22.22 -1.94
N LEU A 319 -14.89 -23.09 -2.94
CA LEU A 319 -15.16 -22.69 -4.32
C LEU A 319 -16.52 -22.00 -4.47
N THR A 320 -17.56 -22.47 -3.77
CA THR A 320 -18.88 -21.83 -3.74
C THR A 320 -18.79 -20.42 -3.16
N THR A 321 -18.13 -20.27 -2.01
CA THR A 321 -17.90 -18.96 -1.38
C THR A 321 -17.18 -18.01 -2.33
N PHE A 322 -16.11 -18.46 -2.99
CA PHE A 322 -15.37 -17.68 -3.99
C PHE A 322 -16.25 -17.26 -5.18
N LYS A 323 -16.98 -18.20 -5.78
CA LYS A 323 -17.82 -17.95 -6.97
C LYS A 323 -18.97 -17.01 -6.66
N ALA A 324 -19.69 -17.24 -5.54
CA ALA A 324 -20.77 -16.38 -5.09
C ALA A 324 -20.25 -14.96 -4.79
N THR A 325 -19.13 -14.83 -4.06
CA THR A 325 -18.57 -13.52 -3.70
C THR A 325 -18.13 -12.73 -4.95
N ALA A 326 -17.54 -13.42 -5.93
CA ALA A 326 -17.20 -12.84 -7.22
C ALA A 326 -18.42 -12.48 -8.07
N ALA A 327 -19.55 -13.19 -7.94
CA ALA A 327 -20.80 -12.86 -8.62
C ALA A 327 -21.48 -11.63 -8.00
N ALA A 328 -21.62 -11.58 -6.66
CA ALA A 328 -22.19 -10.43 -5.97
C ALA A 328 -21.37 -9.15 -6.19
N SER A 329 -20.04 -9.25 -6.18
CA SER A 329 -19.15 -8.13 -6.48
C SER A 329 -19.27 -7.60 -7.92
N LYS A 330 -19.74 -8.44 -8.86
CA LYS A 330 -20.04 -8.07 -10.26
C LYS A 330 -21.49 -7.62 -10.47
N PHE A 331 -22.36 -7.76 -9.46
CA PHE A 331 -23.78 -7.49 -9.60
C PHE A 331 -24.12 -6.02 -9.86
N GLU A 332 -23.20 -5.09 -9.55
CA GLU A 332 -23.33 -3.67 -9.92
C GLU A 332 -23.46 -3.46 -11.44
N ALA A 333 -22.73 -4.23 -12.24
CA ALA A 333 -22.80 -4.20 -13.71
C ALA A 333 -23.99 -5.01 -14.28
N SER A 334 -24.87 -5.54 -13.42
CA SER A 334 -26.08 -6.25 -13.83
C SER A 334 -27.11 -5.27 -14.41
N LYS A 335 -27.81 -5.67 -15.48
CA LYS A 335 -28.97 -4.93 -15.99
C LYS A 335 -30.21 -5.04 -15.07
N PHE A 336 -30.21 -5.97 -14.11
CA PHE A 336 -31.34 -6.23 -13.23
C PHE A 336 -31.26 -5.45 -11.90
N LEU A 337 -32.42 -5.08 -11.37
CA LEU A 337 -32.64 -4.28 -10.14
C LEU A 337 -32.19 -2.81 -10.24
N SER A 338 -32.71 -1.99 -9.31
CA SER A 338 -32.43 -0.55 -9.26
C SER A 338 -31.00 -0.25 -8.78
N GLN A 339 -30.47 0.92 -9.16
CA GLN A 339 -29.08 1.30 -8.84
C GLN A 339 -28.77 1.30 -7.34
N ARG A 340 -29.74 1.64 -6.48
CA ARG A 340 -29.60 1.56 -5.01
C ARG A 340 -29.39 0.11 -4.55
N ILE A 341 -30.22 -0.81 -5.04
CA ILE A 341 -30.13 -2.24 -4.66
C ILE A 341 -28.86 -2.87 -5.25
N ARG A 342 -28.48 -2.54 -6.49
CA ARG A 342 -27.23 -3.01 -7.11
C ARG A 342 -25.99 -2.62 -6.30
N ARG A 343 -25.87 -1.35 -5.87
CA ARG A 343 -24.79 -0.88 -4.99
C ARG A 343 -24.80 -1.60 -3.63
N LEU A 344 -25.98 -1.80 -3.03
CA LEU A 344 -26.14 -2.51 -1.76
C LEU A 344 -25.66 -3.97 -1.87
N VAL A 345 -26.08 -4.71 -2.90
CA VAL A 345 -25.67 -6.11 -3.14
C VAL A 345 -24.17 -6.23 -3.45
N LYS A 346 -23.57 -5.28 -4.17
CA LYS A 346 -22.10 -5.24 -4.38
C LYS A 346 -21.35 -5.09 -3.06
N ASN A 347 -21.78 -4.18 -2.20
CA ASN A 347 -21.06 -3.86 -0.97
C ASN A 347 -21.27 -4.95 0.10
N PHE A 348 -22.52 -5.32 0.39
CA PHE A 348 -22.83 -6.32 1.42
C PHE A 348 -22.75 -7.77 0.93
N GLY A 349 -22.69 -8.03 -0.37
CA GLY A 349 -22.64 -9.37 -0.95
C GLY A 349 -21.58 -10.30 -0.35
N PRO A 350 -20.28 -9.91 -0.30
CA PRO A 350 -19.24 -10.71 0.33
C PRO A 350 -19.54 -11.08 1.79
N VAL A 351 -20.19 -10.18 2.53
CA VAL A 351 -20.60 -10.39 3.93
C VAL A 351 -21.74 -11.40 4.02
N ILE A 352 -22.81 -11.17 3.27
CA ILE A 352 -24.02 -12.00 3.28
C ILE A 352 -23.66 -13.43 2.90
N ILE A 353 -22.75 -13.60 1.94
CA ILE A 353 -22.24 -14.91 1.51
C ILE A 353 -21.36 -15.56 2.58
N PHE A 354 -20.46 -14.82 3.22
CA PHE A 354 -19.64 -15.34 4.32
C PHE A 354 -20.50 -15.84 5.49
N VAL A 355 -21.52 -15.07 5.88
CA VAL A 355 -22.47 -15.45 6.95
C VAL A 355 -23.35 -16.61 6.50
N ALA A 356 -23.91 -16.60 5.30
CA ALA A 356 -24.77 -17.66 4.79
C ALA A 356 -24.04 -19.01 4.66
N MET A 357 -22.82 -19.02 4.11
CA MET A 357 -22.02 -20.24 4.00
C MET A 357 -21.57 -20.76 5.37
N SER A 358 -21.34 -19.89 6.36
CA SER A 358 -21.10 -20.28 7.75
C SER A 358 -22.35 -20.86 8.42
N GLY A 359 -23.53 -20.28 8.15
CA GLY A 359 -24.81 -20.81 8.64
C GLY A 359 -25.18 -22.16 8.04
N ILE A 360 -24.88 -22.41 6.76
CA ILE A 360 -25.06 -23.71 6.10
C ILE A 360 -24.23 -24.81 6.78
N ASN A 361 -23.02 -24.48 7.24
CA ASN A 361 -22.17 -25.40 8.00
C ASN A 361 -22.76 -25.79 9.37
N SER A 362 -23.62 -24.95 9.96
CA SER A 362 -24.34 -25.19 11.21
C SER A 362 -25.70 -25.89 11.03
N LEU A 363 -26.03 -26.39 9.84
CA LEU A 363 -27.23 -27.19 9.62
C LEU A 363 -26.96 -28.67 9.97
N PRO A 364 -27.91 -29.40 10.61
CA PRO A 364 -27.72 -30.82 10.98
C PRO A 364 -27.40 -31.78 9.82
N SER A 365 -27.71 -31.38 8.58
CA SER A 365 -27.32 -32.09 7.36
C SER A 365 -25.82 -32.02 7.05
N PHE A 366 -25.14 -30.95 7.51
CA PHE A 366 -23.72 -30.68 7.25
C PHE A 366 -22.80 -30.97 8.44
N GLU A 367 -23.29 -30.92 9.67
CA GLU A 367 -22.52 -31.30 10.88
C GLU A 367 -21.88 -32.69 10.76
N LYS A 368 -22.57 -33.62 10.08
CA LYS A 368 -22.09 -34.99 9.76
C LYS A 368 -20.74 -35.05 9.06
N PHE A 369 -20.29 -33.99 8.40
CA PHE A 369 -19.00 -33.95 7.70
C PHE A 369 -17.84 -33.45 8.58
N ASN A 370 -18.08 -33.02 9.83
CA ASN A 370 -17.05 -32.55 10.77
C ASN A 370 -16.02 -31.59 10.13
N ILE A 371 -16.52 -30.56 9.43
CA ILE A 371 -15.67 -29.60 8.73
C ILE A 371 -14.87 -28.77 9.75
N PRO A 372 -13.56 -28.54 9.57
CA PRO A 372 -12.76 -27.80 10.53
C PRO A 372 -13.22 -26.34 10.68
N THR A 373 -13.74 -26.03 11.86
CA THR A 373 -14.13 -24.70 12.33
C THR A 373 -12.99 -23.99 13.08
N LEU A 374 -13.23 -22.78 13.56
CA LEU A 374 -12.22 -21.99 14.27
C LEU A 374 -12.04 -22.44 15.72
N SER A 375 -10.79 -22.72 16.11
CA SER A 375 -10.38 -22.95 17.50
C SER A 375 -10.34 -21.62 18.27
N VAL A 376 -11.46 -21.27 18.90
CA VAL A 376 -11.67 -20.04 19.70
C VAL A 376 -12.25 -20.43 21.06
N PRO A 377 -11.75 -19.88 22.19
CA PRO A 377 -12.29 -20.18 23.52
C PRO A 377 -13.69 -19.58 23.73
N ASP A 378 -14.54 -20.29 24.46
CA ASP A 378 -15.93 -19.89 24.72
C ASP A 378 -16.08 -18.72 25.70
N LYS A 379 -14.99 -18.34 26.37
CA LYS A 379 -14.88 -17.15 27.22
C LYS A 379 -13.69 -16.32 26.74
N PHE A 380 -13.74 -15.01 26.94
CA PHE A 380 -12.60 -14.15 26.68
C PHE A 380 -11.40 -14.56 27.57
N GLN A 381 -10.39 -15.15 26.94
CA GLN A 381 -9.10 -15.51 27.52
C GLN A 381 -8.03 -15.30 26.46
N LEU A 382 -6.87 -14.78 26.86
CA LEU A 382 -5.68 -14.78 26.01
C LEU A 382 -5.17 -16.21 25.83
N ALA A 383 -4.54 -16.49 24.69
CA ALA A 383 -4.07 -17.82 24.36
C ALA A 383 -3.01 -18.31 25.38
N GLY A 384 -3.14 -19.57 25.81
CA GLY A 384 -2.37 -20.13 26.93
C GLY A 384 -2.73 -19.61 28.33
N GLY A 385 -3.82 -18.83 28.50
CA GLY A 385 -4.28 -18.33 29.81
C GLY A 385 -3.39 -17.24 30.43
N ARG A 386 -2.53 -16.61 29.62
CA ARG A 386 -1.50 -15.64 30.06
C ARG A 386 -2.07 -14.32 30.59
N SER A 387 -1.30 -13.66 31.44
CA SER A 387 -1.54 -12.27 31.85
C SER A 387 -1.43 -11.30 30.67
N PHE A 388 -2.17 -10.19 30.73
CA PHE A 388 -2.07 -9.10 29.75
C PHE A 388 -0.66 -8.51 29.67
N LEU A 389 0.00 -8.25 30.81
CA LEU A 389 1.36 -7.71 30.82
C LEU A 389 2.39 -8.82 30.59
N VAL A 390 3.36 -8.55 29.71
CA VAL A 390 4.50 -9.43 29.43
C VAL A 390 5.60 -9.25 30.49
N ALA A 391 6.24 -10.35 30.90
CA ALA A 391 7.38 -10.37 31.81
C ALA A 391 8.69 -9.88 31.13
N ILE A 392 8.75 -8.60 30.74
CA ILE A 392 9.83 -7.95 29.97
C ILE A 392 11.24 -8.16 30.58
N ASN A 393 11.33 -8.34 31.90
CA ASN A 393 12.59 -8.50 32.62
C ASN A 393 13.15 -9.93 32.66
N SER A 394 12.43 -10.95 32.17
CA SER A 394 12.84 -12.37 32.26
C SER A 394 13.95 -12.79 31.27
N ILE A 395 14.64 -11.85 30.63
CA ILE A 395 15.65 -12.08 29.59
C ILE A 395 16.96 -11.35 29.94
N PRO A 396 18.14 -11.94 29.70
CA PRO A 396 19.43 -11.29 29.94
C PRO A 396 19.65 -10.06 29.06
N ASN A 397 20.30 -9.03 29.61
CA ASN A 397 20.44 -7.72 28.96
C ASN A 397 21.12 -7.76 27.58
N SER A 398 22.04 -8.69 27.34
CA SER A 398 22.67 -8.92 26.04
C SER A 398 21.65 -9.26 24.95
N VAL A 399 20.64 -10.08 25.28
CA VAL A 399 19.56 -10.45 24.34
C VAL A 399 18.59 -9.29 24.14
N LYS A 400 18.31 -8.48 25.18
CA LYS A 400 17.53 -7.23 25.04
C LYS A 400 18.16 -6.28 24.03
N LEU A 401 19.49 -6.16 24.03
CA LEU A 401 20.23 -5.37 23.03
C LEU A 401 20.20 -6.04 21.64
N MET A 402 20.42 -7.36 21.55
CA MET A 402 20.34 -8.10 20.27
C MET A 402 18.96 -8.01 19.59
N CYS A 403 17.87 -7.81 20.35
CA CYS A 403 16.52 -7.56 19.79
C CYS A 403 16.43 -6.30 18.91
N SER A 404 17.38 -5.36 19.00
CA SER A 404 17.44 -4.19 18.11
C SER A 404 17.63 -4.56 16.64
N LEU A 405 18.36 -5.63 16.31
CA LEU A 405 18.63 -6.03 14.93
C LEU A 405 17.35 -6.47 14.19
N PRO A 406 16.54 -7.44 14.69
CA PRO A 406 15.26 -7.74 14.08
C PRO A 406 14.26 -6.57 14.19
N ALA A 407 14.39 -5.69 15.19
CA ALA A 407 13.56 -4.48 15.28
C ALA A 407 13.84 -3.46 14.15
N VAL A 408 15.08 -3.33 13.67
CA VAL A 408 15.39 -2.52 12.47
C VAL A 408 14.69 -3.10 11.24
N LEU A 409 14.67 -4.43 11.09
CA LEU A 409 13.96 -5.11 9.99
C LEU A 409 12.45 -4.87 10.06
N LEU A 410 11.84 -4.96 11.25
CA LEU A 410 10.42 -4.67 11.47
C LEU A 410 10.09 -3.18 11.28
N THR A 411 10.99 -2.28 11.67
CA THR A 411 10.88 -0.83 11.43
C THR A 411 10.86 -0.53 9.93
N ALA A 412 11.74 -1.17 9.15
CA ALA A 412 11.72 -1.07 7.70
C ALA A 412 10.41 -1.61 7.10
N LEU A 413 9.86 -2.71 7.64
CA LEU A 413 8.55 -3.23 7.19
C LEU A 413 7.43 -2.22 7.43
N PHE A 414 7.38 -1.63 8.62
CA PHE A 414 6.31 -0.70 8.98
C PHE A 414 6.45 0.62 8.25
N PHE A 415 7.68 1.07 7.98
CA PHE A 415 7.95 2.18 7.08
C PHE A 415 7.43 1.91 5.66
N MET A 416 7.57 0.68 5.14
CA MET A 416 7.03 0.31 3.83
C MET A 416 5.50 0.19 3.82
N ASP A 417 4.94 -0.71 4.61
CA ASP A 417 3.49 -1.04 4.61
C ASP A 417 2.64 0.20 4.95
N GLN A 418 3.07 1.02 5.91
CA GLN A 418 2.35 2.23 6.30
C GLN A 418 2.39 3.29 5.21
N ASN A 419 3.58 3.65 4.72
CA ASN A 419 3.71 4.77 3.78
C ASN A 419 3.16 4.44 2.39
N ILE A 420 3.27 3.20 1.91
CA ILE A 420 2.56 2.77 0.69
C ILE A 420 1.04 2.87 0.91
N SER A 421 0.52 2.38 2.04
CA SER A 421 -0.92 2.41 2.31
C SER A 421 -1.49 3.82 2.39
N VAL A 422 -0.80 4.74 3.09
CA VAL A 422 -1.19 6.15 3.20
C VAL A 422 -1.03 6.86 1.85
N ARG A 423 0.02 6.60 1.08
CA ARG A 423 0.20 7.20 -0.26
C ARG A 423 -0.88 6.76 -1.25
N VAL A 424 -1.24 5.48 -1.27
CA VAL A 424 -2.26 4.95 -2.20
C VAL A 424 -3.65 5.52 -1.88
N VAL A 425 -3.93 5.85 -0.60
CA VAL A 425 -5.08 6.66 -0.19
C VAL A 425 -4.96 8.11 -0.67
N ASN A 426 -3.78 8.73 -0.55
CA ASN A 426 -3.51 10.11 -0.94
C ASN A 426 -3.20 10.30 -2.44
N ASN A 427 -3.48 9.30 -3.28
CA ASN A 427 -3.32 9.41 -4.73
C ASN A 427 -4.26 10.51 -5.28
N PRO A 428 -3.78 11.48 -6.09
CA PRO A 428 -4.62 12.56 -6.62
C PRO A 428 -5.88 12.06 -7.35
N ASP A 429 -5.83 10.88 -7.97
CA ASP A 429 -6.99 10.20 -8.59
C ASP A 429 -8.20 10.06 -7.64
N ASN A 430 -7.96 9.99 -6.31
CA ASN A 430 -9.01 9.88 -5.29
C ASN A 430 -9.67 11.23 -4.92
N LYS A 431 -9.16 12.37 -5.42
CA LYS A 431 -9.67 13.75 -5.16
C LYS A 431 -9.90 14.08 -3.66
N LEU A 432 -9.00 13.67 -2.77
CA LEU A 432 -9.05 14.04 -1.34
C LEU A 432 -8.81 15.54 -1.13
N LYS A 433 -9.38 16.11 -0.06
CA LYS A 433 -9.43 17.56 0.18
C LYS A 433 -8.51 18.01 1.31
N LYS A 434 -8.29 17.19 2.34
CA LYS A 434 -7.48 17.52 3.52
C LYS A 434 -6.09 16.89 3.34
N GLY A 435 -5.05 17.73 3.39
CA GLY A 435 -3.69 17.33 3.06
C GLY A 435 -3.12 16.17 3.91
N PRO A 436 -2.12 15.45 3.38
CA PRO A 436 -1.52 14.31 4.06
C PRO A 436 -0.68 14.72 5.28
N ALA A 437 -0.36 13.76 6.15
CA ALA A 437 0.49 13.98 7.33
C ALA A 437 1.29 12.72 7.70
N TYR A 438 2.10 12.22 6.75
CA TYR A 438 2.83 10.96 6.84
C TYR A 438 3.71 10.82 8.10
N ASN A 439 4.34 11.91 8.58
CA ASN A 439 5.21 11.83 9.76
C ASN A 439 4.41 11.59 11.04
N LEU A 440 3.21 12.16 11.13
CA LEU A 440 2.29 11.96 12.24
C LEU A 440 1.73 10.52 12.25
N ASP A 441 1.45 9.94 11.07
CA ASP A 441 1.07 8.53 10.94
C ASP A 441 2.18 7.58 11.44
N MET A 442 3.45 7.87 11.14
CA MET A 442 4.59 7.08 11.62
C MET A 442 4.76 7.17 13.15
N VAL A 443 4.64 8.37 13.74
CA VAL A 443 4.69 8.53 15.21
C VAL A 443 3.51 7.84 15.90
N ALA A 444 2.28 8.02 15.40
CA ALA A 444 1.09 7.40 15.97
C ALA A 444 1.19 5.87 15.96
N LEU A 445 1.56 5.28 14.83
CA LEU A 445 1.74 3.83 14.71
C LEU A 445 2.95 3.32 15.52
N GLY A 446 4.01 4.11 15.66
CA GLY A 446 5.15 3.82 16.54
C GLY A 446 4.74 3.64 17.99
N LEU A 447 3.98 4.60 18.54
CA LEU A 447 3.46 4.55 19.91
C LEU A 447 2.49 3.37 20.11
N ILE A 448 1.58 3.14 19.16
CA ILE A 448 0.64 2.01 19.17
C ILE A 448 1.38 0.66 19.14
N THR A 449 2.44 0.54 18.34
CA THR A 449 3.29 -0.66 18.28
C THR A 449 3.94 -0.93 19.64
N GLY A 450 4.44 0.10 20.32
CA GLY A 450 4.98 0.00 21.68
C GLY A 450 3.94 -0.51 22.68
N ALA A 451 2.74 0.07 22.68
CA ALA A 451 1.64 -0.36 23.55
C ALA A 451 1.22 -1.82 23.31
N LEU A 452 1.03 -2.24 22.05
CA LEU A 452 0.74 -3.64 21.70
C LEU A 452 1.85 -4.59 22.18
N SER A 453 3.11 -4.16 22.11
CA SER A 453 4.28 -4.97 22.51
C SER A 453 4.35 -5.22 24.01
N LEU A 454 3.99 -4.22 24.84
CA LEU A 454 3.90 -4.38 26.30
C LEU A 454 2.84 -5.40 26.71
N VAL A 455 1.75 -5.48 25.94
CA VAL A 455 0.62 -6.41 26.15
C VAL A 455 0.85 -7.78 25.45
N GLY A 456 1.93 -7.91 24.66
CA GLY A 456 2.17 -9.11 23.86
C GLY A 456 1.02 -9.39 22.88
N LEU A 457 0.46 -8.34 22.29
CA LEU A 457 -0.57 -8.40 21.25
C LEU A 457 0.06 -8.28 19.86
N PRO A 458 -0.52 -8.95 18.83
CA PRO A 458 -0.02 -8.92 17.47
C PRO A 458 0.03 -7.48 16.94
N TRP A 459 1.21 -7.07 16.49
CA TRP A 459 1.39 -5.78 15.83
C TRP A 459 0.50 -5.66 14.58
N MET A 460 0.05 -4.44 14.31
CA MET A 460 -0.77 -4.06 13.15
C MET A 460 -0.03 -2.99 12.35
N CYS A 461 -0.29 -2.87 11.05
CA CYS A 461 0.27 -1.81 10.20
C CYS A 461 -0.74 -1.39 9.13
N GLY A 462 -0.41 -0.34 8.35
CA GLY A 462 -1.25 0.18 7.29
C GLY A 462 -1.69 -0.88 6.28
N ALA A 463 -3.00 -0.94 6.03
CA ALA A 463 -3.63 -2.00 5.25
C ALA A 463 -4.25 -1.43 3.97
N THR A 464 -3.46 -1.39 2.88
CA THR A 464 -3.79 -0.73 1.60
C THR A 464 -5.17 -1.09 1.06
N VAL A 465 -5.58 -2.36 1.17
CA VAL A 465 -6.82 -2.87 0.58
C VAL A 465 -8.05 -2.39 1.36
N GLN A 466 -7.99 -2.47 2.68
CA GLN A 466 -9.01 -1.98 3.61
C GLN A 466 -9.16 -0.47 3.45
N SER A 467 -8.06 0.27 3.46
CA SER A 467 -8.01 1.72 3.24
C SER A 467 -8.62 2.14 1.89
N MET A 468 -8.33 1.43 0.79
CA MET A 468 -8.92 1.74 -0.51
C MET A 468 -10.38 1.31 -0.66
N ASN A 469 -10.84 0.30 0.09
CA ASN A 469 -12.28 0.04 0.22
C ASN A 469 -12.96 1.11 1.08
N HIS A 470 -12.27 1.69 2.08
CA HIS A 470 -12.78 2.77 2.93
C HIS A 470 -12.96 4.08 2.17
N VAL A 471 -11.93 4.53 1.44
CA VAL A 471 -12.05 5.66 0.50
C VAL A 471 -13.24 5.45 -0.44
N LYS A 472 -13.28 4.32 -1.16
CA LYS A 472 -14.34 4.03 -2.15
C LYS A 472 -15.74 3.82 -1.56
N ALA A 473 -15.88 3.64 -0.25
CA ALA A 473 -17.18 3.63 0.44
C ALA A 473 -17.63 5.04 0.87
N LEU A 474 -16.71 6.01 0.92
CA LEU A 474 -16.93 7.41 1.29
C LEU A 474 -16.75 8.39 0.11
N THR A 475 -16.40 7.89 -1.07
CA THR A 475 -16.49 8.57 -2.37
C THR A 475 -17.95 8.63 -2.84
N ASP A 476 -18.43 9.81 -3.24
CA ASP A 476 -19.60 9.93 -4.12
C ASP A 476 -19.10 10.06 -5.57
N SER A 477 -19.68 9.21 -6.43
CA SER A 477 -19.34 9.12 -7.84
C SER A 477 -20.58 9.28 -8.70
N GLU A 478 -20.54 10.24 -9.61
CA GLU A 478 -21.61 10.52 -10.57
C GLU A 478 -21.17 10.11 -11.97
N TYR A 479 -22.13 9.84 -12.84
CA TYR A 479 -21.85 9.49 -14.23
C TYR A 479 -21.98 10.76 -15.07
N ASN A 480 -20.88 11.17 -15.71
CA ASN A 480 -20.84 12.34 -16.55
C ASN A 480 -21.25 11.93 -17.98
N PRO A 481 -22.41 12.40 -18.50
CA PRO A 481 -22.90 12.01 -19.82
C PRO A 481 -22.08 12.60 -20.98
N GLU A 482 -21.19 13.56 -20.72
CA GLU A 482 -20.34 14.18 -21.74
C GLU A 482 -19.02 13.41 -21.95
N THR A 483 -18.53 12.70 -20.92
CA THR A 483 -17.29 11.90 -20.98
C THR A 483 -17.54 10.39 -21.06
N ASP A 484 -18.78 9.92 -20.83
CA ASP A 484 -19.16 8.50 -20.66
C ASP A 484 -18.45 7.80 -19.47
N GLU A 485 -17.85 8.58 -18.57
CA GLU A 485 -17.11 8.06 -17.41
C GLU A 485 -17.82 8.33 -16.07
N VAL A 486 -17.41 7.58 -15.05
CA VAL A 486 -17.92 7.70 -13.67
C VAL A 486 -16.92 8.49 -12.85
N GLU A 487 -17.14 9.80 -12.77
CA GLU A 487 -16.26 10.73 -12.08
C GLU A 487 -16.50 10.78 -10.57
N ILE A 488 -15.41 11.01 -9.83
CA ILE A 488 -15.47 11.34 -8.41
C ILE A 488 -15.87 12.81 -8.26
N VAL A 489 -16.93 13.07 -7.51
CA VAL A 489 -17.44 14.43 -7.23
C VAL A 489 -17.03 14.89 -5.84
N ASP A 490 -17.17 14.04 -4.82
CA ASP A 490 -16.78 14.35 -3.45
C ASP A 490 -16.30 13.11 -2.67
N VAL A 491 -15.46 13.33 -1.65
CA VAL A 491 -15.06 12.29 -0.69
C VAL A 491 -15.26 12.82 0.73
N THR A 492 -16.08 12.12 1.51
CA THR A 492 -16.29 12.44 2.92
C THR A 492 -15.13 11.91 3.75
N GLU A 493 -14.15 12.77 4.06
CA GLU A 493 -13.07 12.43 4.98
C GLU A 493 -13.54 12.46 6.44
N THR A 494 -13.39 11.35 7.18
CA THR A 494 -13.76 11.31 8.59
C THR A 494 -12.97 10.30 9.44
N ARG A 495 -12.81 10.63 10.73
CA ARG A 495 -12.28 9.74 11.79
C ARG A 495 -13.33 8.79 12.35
N LEU A 496 -14.61 9.14 12.24
CA LEU A 496 -15.71 8.42 12.88
C LEU A 496 -15.87 6.99 12.33
N THR A 497 -15.71 6.82 11.02
CA THR A 497 -15.80 5.51 10.34
C THR A 497 -14.69 4.57 10.79
N GLY A 498 -13.45 5.04 10.79
CA GLY A 498 -12.29 4.29 11.30
C GLY A 498 -12.48 3.88 12.76
N PHE A 499 -12.86 4.84 13.63
CA PHE A 499 -13.06 4.56 15.05
C PHE A 499 -14.18 3.53 15.29
N VAL A 500 -15.36 3.73 14.68
CA VAL A 500 -16.52 2.83 14.90
C VAL A 500 -16.29 1.45 14.30
N VAL A 501 -15.63 1.32 13.14
CA VAL A 501 -15.29 0.00 12.57
C VAL A 501 -14.39 -0.79 13.52
N HIS A 502 -13.34 -0.19 14.07
CA HIS A 502 -12.43 -0.89 14.99
C HIS A 502 -13.06 -1.12 16.37
N ALA A 503 -13.94 -0.22 16.83
CA ALA A 503 -14.78 -0.46 18.01
C ALA A 503 -15.72 -1.66 17.83
N LEU A 504 -16.32 -1.84 16.64
CA LEU A 504 -17.13 -3.02 16.33
C LEU A 504 -16.29 -4.31 16.26
N ILE A 505 -15.06 -4.26 15.75
CA ILE A 505 -14.12 -5.41 15.74
C ILE A 505 -13.71 -5.79 17.17
N ALA A 506 -13.50 -4.82 18.06
CA ALA A 506 -13.33 -5.11 19.49
C ALA A 506 -14.62 -5.69 20.10
N GLY A 507 -15.79 -5.16 19.74
CA GLY A 507 -17.10 -5.67 20.13
C GLY A 507 -17.37 -7.11 19.67
N SER A 508 -16.74 -7.57 18.58
CA SER A 508 -16.79 -8.97 18.14
C SER A 508 -16.28 -9.96 19.19
N LEU A 509 -15.49 -9.52 20.18
CA LEU A 509 -15.07 -10.34 21.33
C LEU A 509 -16.23 -10.74 22.26
N LEU A 510 -17.39 -10.07 22.18
CA LEU A 510 -18.62 -10.50 22.84
C LEU A 510 -19.36 -11.61 22.05
N LEU A 511 -18.96 -11.85 20.80
CA LEU A 511 -19.58 -12.78 19.86
C LEU A 511 -18.66 -14.00 19.56
N LEU A 512 -17.65 -14.26 20.40
CA LEU A 512 -16.73 -15.40 20.24
C LEU A 512 -17.44 -16.77 20.02
N PRO A 513 -18.56 -17.10 20.70
CA PRO A 513 -19.30 -18.34 20.42
C PRO A 513 -19.88 -18.41 19.00
N VAL A 514 -20.25 -17.27 18.40
CA VAL A 514 -20.74 -17.20 17.01
C VAL A 514 -19.57 -17.26 16.03
N ILE A 515 -18.44 -16.63 16.36
CA ILE A 515 -17.22 -16.68 15.56
C ILE A 515 -16.69 -18.12 15.45
N ARG A 516 -16.77 -18.91 16.53
CA ARG A 516 -16.39 -20.33 16.56
C ARG A 516 -17.10 -21.18 15.49
N LEU A 517 -18.31 -20.82 15.05
CA LEU A 517 -19.07 -21.55 14.04
C LEU A 517 -18.53 -21.40 12.60
N ILE A 518 -17.67 -20.41 12.36
CA ILE A 518 -17.14 -20.12 11.01
C ILE A 518 -16.21 -21.27 10.56
N PRO A 519 -16.46 -21.91 9.41
CA PRO A 519 -15.61 -22.99 8.91
C PRO A 519 -14.42 -22.46 8.09
N ILE A 520 -13.23 -23.02 8.33
CA ILE A 520 -11.97 -22.60 7.68
C ILE A 520 -12.04 -22.60 6.14
N PRO A 521 -12.77 -23.50 5.45
CA PRO A 521 -12.90 -23.44 4.00
C PRO A 521 -13.63 -22.20 3.46
N VAL A 522 -14.58 -21.62 4.21
CA VAL A 522 -15.27 -20.36 3.81
C VAL A 522 -14.28 -19.19 3.83
N VAL A 523 -13.46 -19.10 4.88
CA VAL A 523 -12.32 -18.18 4.96
C VAL A 523 -11.39 -18.33 3.76
N SER A 524 -11.00 -19.56 3.40
CA SER A 524 -10.15 -19.81 2.23
C SER A 524 -10.82 -19.38 0.90
N GLY A 525 -12.14 -19.52 0.78
CA GLY A 525 -12.91 -19.01 -0.36
C GLY A 525 -12.90 -17.48 -0.48
N VAL A 526 -12.96 -16.76 0.64
CA VAL A 526 -12.82 -15.29 0.68
C VAL A 526 -11.39 -14.86 0.33
N PHE A 527 -10.37 -15.58 0.79
CA PHE A 527 -8.96 -15.29 0.42
C PHE A 527 -8.71 -15.43 -1.09
N LEU A 528 -9.26 -16.45 -1.75
CA LEU A 528 -9.22 -16.57 -3.22
C LEU A 528 -9.88 -15.38 -3.92
N PHE A 529 -10.99 -14.87 -3.38
CA PHE A 529 -11.66 -13.69 -3.93
C PHE A 529 -10.82 -12.42 -3.72
N LEU A 530 -10.26 -12.22 -2.52
CA LEU A 530 -9.45 -11.05 -2.19
C LEU A 530 -8.18 -10.99 -3.05
N GLY A 531 -7.47 -12.11 -3.20
CA GLY A 531 -6.34 -12.22 -4.12
C GLY A 531 -6.74 -11.87 -5.56
N ARG A 532 -7.81 -12.47 -6.10
CA ARG A 532 -8.31 -12.13 -7.44
C ARG A 532 -8.66 -10.63 -7.58
N LYS A 533 -9.27 -10.02 -6.55
CA LYS A 533 -9.62 -8.59 -6.56
C LYS A 533 -8.35 -7.71 -6.62
N LEU A 534 -7.27 -8.12 -5.97
CA LEU A 534 -5.98 -7.40 -5.99
C LEU A 534 -5.23 -7.50 -7.32
N MET A 535 -5.42 -8.58 -8.09
CA MET A 535 -4.94 -8.63 -9.48
C MET A 535 -5.69 -7.63 -10.39
N SER A 536 -6.92 -7.28 -10.05
CA SER A 536 -7.86 -6.54 -10.90
C SER A 536 -7.65 -5.02 -10.80
N GLY A 537 -6.59 -4.53 -11.44
CA GLY A 537 -6.23 -3.10 -11.49
C GLY A 537 -4.71 -2.85 -11.42
N ASN A 538 -3.91 -3.89 -11.18
CA ASN A 538 -2.45 -3.81 -11.16
C ASN A 538 -1.90 -3.76 -12.59
N SER A 539 -1.32 -2.63 -13.02
CA SER A 539 -0.90 -2.43 -14.41
C SER A 539 0.29 -3.31 -14.84
N PHE A 540 1.17 -3.72 -13.92
CA PHE A 540 2.18 -4.76 -14.18
C PHE A 540 1.55 -6.09 -14.56
N LEU A 541 0.54 -6.56 -13.82
CA LEU A 541 -0.19 -7.78 -14.16
C LEU A 541 -0.99 -7.65 -15.48
N GLN A 542 -1.41 -6.44 -15.84
CA GLN A 542 -1.98 -6.14 -17.15
C GLN A 542 -0.91 -6.20 -18.26
N ARG A 543 0.27 -5.59 -18.09
CA ARG A 543 1.38 -5.66 -19.05
C ARG A 543 1.87 -7.11 -19.27
N ILE A 544 1.87 -7.96 -18.23
CA ILE A 544 2.11 -9.41 -18.40
C ILE A 544 1.06 -10.04 -19.33
N ARG A 545 -0.23 -9.82 -19.06
CA ARG A 545 -1.33 -10.34 -19.90
C ARG A 545 -1.22 -9.84 -21.34
N ASP A 546 -1.04 -8.53 -21.51
CA ASP A 546 -1.08 -7.83 -22.79
C ASP A 546 0.15 -8.15 -23.67
N THR A 547 1.25 -8.60 -23.07
CA THR A 547 2.40 -9.17 -23.80
C THR A 547 1.99 -10.40 -24.64
N PHE A 548 0.98 -11.16 -24.22
CA PHE A 548 0.41 -12.28 -24.98
C PHE A 548 -0.78 -11.90 -25.88
N VAL A 549 -1.19 -10.62 -25.91
CA VAL A 549 -2.32 -10.14 -26.72
C VAL A 549 -1.83 -9.55 -28.05
N GLU A 550 -2.55 -9.85 -29.12
CA GLU A 550 -2.32 -9.31 -30.48
C GLU A 550 -2.35 -7.78 -30.51
N LYS A 551 -1.36 -7.14 -31.16
CA LYS A 551 -1.12 -5.68 -31.07
C LYS A 551 -2.37 -4.87 -31.44
N ASP A 552 -3.08 -5.31 -32.47
CA ASP A 552 -4.21 -4.59 -33.06
C ASP A 552 -5.50 -4.72 -32.23
N ARG A 553 -5.47 -5.49 -31.13
CA ARG A 553 -6.55 -5.57 -30.12
C ARG A 553 -6.25 -4.77 -28.86
N LEU A 554 -5.10 -4.11 -28.78
CA LEU A 554 -4.74 -3.22 -27.67
C LEU A 554 -5.28 -1.81 -27.93
N LEU A 555 -5.61 -1.11 -26.85
CA LEU A 555 -5.97 0.31 -26.88
C LEU A 555 -4.84 1.16 -27.46
N GLU A 556 -5.18 2.33 -27.98
CA GLU A 556 -4.24 3.21 -28.69
C GLU A 556 -3.12 3.66 -27.74
N ASP A 557 -3.49 4.01 -26.50
CA ASP A 557 -2.65 4.48 -25.40
C ASP A 557 -1.95 3.36 -24.60
N ASN A 558 -1.96 2.11 -25.11
CA ASN A 558 -1.29 1.00 -24.41
C ASN A 558 0.24 1.11 -24.60
N PRO A 559 1.08 0.99 -23.54
CA PRO A 559 2.54 1.08 -23.64
C PRO A 559 3.18 0.16 -24.70
N ILE A 560 2.58 -1.00 -24.97
CA ILE A 560 3.03 -1.95 -26.00
C ILE A 560 2.85 -1.41 -27.42
N ARG A 561 1.91 -0.46 -27.62
CA ARG A 561 1.64 0.17 -28.91
C ARG A 561 2.53 1.39 -29.17
N MET A 562 2.88 2.14 -28.12
CA MET A 562 3.75 3.32 -28.13
C MET A 562 5.24 2.92 -28.23
N MET A 563 5.94 2.61 -27.13
CA MET A 563 7.34 2.13 -27.10
C MET A 563 7.58 0.77 -27.79
N GLY A 564 6.52 0.03 -28.13
CA GLY A 564 6.62 -1.29 -28.75
C GLY A 564 6.87 -2.44 -27.76
N ARG A 565 6.70 -3.67 -28.28
CA ARG A 565 6.81 -4.90 -27.48
C ARG A 565 8.16 -5.10 -26.80
N LYS A 566 9.29 -4.79 -27.46
CA LYS A 566 10.64 -5.11 -26.94
C LYS A 566 10.97 -4.33 -25.65
N ARG A 567 10.78 -3.01 -25.65
CA ARG A 567 10.99 -2.14 -24.47
C ARG A 567 10.04 -2.51 -23.32
N THR A 568 8.75 -2.63 -23.61
CA THR A 568 7.73 -2.99 -22.60
C THR A 568 7.97 -4.38 -21.99
N ALA A 569 8.40 -5.36 -22.79
CA ALA A 569 8.75 -6.70 -22.31
C ALA A 569 10.03 -6.71 -21.46
N LEU A 570 11.03 -5.86 -21.76
CA LEU A 570 12.22 -5.73 -20.92
C LEU A 570 11.87 -5.19 -19.52
N PHE A 571 11.08 -4.11 -19.45
CA PHE A 571 10.63 -3.54 -18.18
C PHE A 571 9.80 -4.56 -17.36
N THR A 572 8.82 -5.18 -18.02
CA THR A 572 7.96 -6.21 -17.40
C THR A 572 8.77 -7.44 -16.97
N GLY A 573 9.83 -7.81 -17.72
CA GLY A 573 10.77 -8.87 -17.37
C GLY A 573 11.57 -8.57 -16.10
N ILE A 574 12.02 -7.32 -15.91
CA ILE A 574 12.68 -6.87 -14.67
C ILE A 574 11.70 -6.96 -13.49
N GLN A 575 10.43 -6.56 -13.68
CA GLN A 575 9.40 -6.70 -12.64
C GLN A 575 9.10 -8.17 -12.29
N ILE A 576 9.04 -9.07 -13.29
CA ILE A 576 8.91 -10.53 -13.08
C ILE A 576 10.09 -11.08 -12.28
N LEU A 577 11.33 -10.72 -12.65
CA LEU A 577 12.54 -11.17 -11.96
C LEU A 577 12.56 -10.72 -10.50
N CYS A 578 12.17 -9.48 -10.23
CA CYS A 578 12.02 -8.95 -8.87
C CYS A 578 10.96 -9.73 -8.07
N LEU A 579 9.77 -9.97 -8.66
CA LEU A 579 8.69 -10.75 -8.03
C LEU A 579 9.14 -12.19 -7.72
N MET A 580 9.85 -12.84 -8.65
CA MET A 580 10.42 -14.18 -8.47
C MET A 580 11.45 -14.22 -7.33
N GLY A 581 12.32 -13.21 -7.24
CA GLY A 581 13.30 -13.07 -6.16
C GLY A 581 12.64 -12.96 -4.79
N LEU A 582 11.68 -12.03 -4.65
CA LEU A 582 10.89 -11.86 -3.42
C LEU A 582 10.12 -13.14 -3.03
N TRP A 583 9.54 -13.84 -4.01
CA TRP A 583 8.83 -15.08 -3.79
C TRP A 583 9.75 -16.20 -3.28
N ALA A 584 10.89 -16.41 -3.94
CA ALA A 584 11.90 -17.39 -3.50
C ALA A 584 12.41 -17.07 -2.09
N PHE A 585 12.59 -15.79 -1.77
CA PHE A 585 13.01 -15.33 -0.45
C PHE A 585 11.96 -15.56 0.64
N LYS A 586 10.67 -15.38 0.35
CA LYS A 586 9.55 -15.71 1.28
C LYS A 586 9.47 -17.21 1.58
N GLN A 587 9.72 -18.07 0.59
CA GLN A 587 9.58 -19.54 0.75
C GLN A 587 10.59 -20.15 1.75
N ASN A 588 11.67 -19.45 2.07
CA ASN A 588 12.71 -19.90 2.99
C ASN A 588 12.46 -19.33 4.41
N PRO A 589 12.15 -20.16 5.42
CA PRO A 589 11.65 -19.69 6.72
C PRO A 589 12.68 -18.97 7.58
N VAL A 590 13.98 -19.14 7.31
CA VAL A 590 15.08 -18.44 7.99
C VAL A 590 15.27 -17.04 7.41
N THR A 591 15.17 -16.89 6.09
CA THR A 591 15.33 -15.60 5.41
C THR A 591 14.08 -14.73 5.50
N ALA A 592 12.90 -15.30 5.75
CA ALA A 592 11.63 -14.57 5.86
C ALA A 592 11.67 -13.37 6.84
N ILE A 593 12.51 -13.40 7.89
CA ILE A 593 12.71 -12.28 8.83
C ILE A 593 13.32 -11.05 8.13
N PHE A 594 14.19 -11.26 7.13
CA PHE A 594 14.86 -10.21 6.34
C PHE A 594 14.05 -9.73 5.13
N PHE A 595 12.84 -10.28 4.91
CA PHE A 595 11.97 -9.92 3.80
C PHE A 595 11.75 -8.40 3.62
N PRO A 596 11.63 -7.57 4.69
CA PRO A 596 11.49 -6.12 4.54
C PRO A 596 12.66 -5.44 3.83
N SER A 597 13.90 -5.89 4.08
CA SER A 597 15.10 -5.35 3.44
C SER A 597 15.13 -5.64 1.94
N VAL A 598 14.49 -6.74 1.49
CA VAL A 598 14.40 -7.07 0.06
C VAL A 598 13.39 -6.17 -0.65
N ILE A 599 12.36 -5.65 0.04
CA ILE A 599 11.50 -4.59 -0.50
C ILE A 599 12.29 -3.29 -0.65
N GLY A 600 13.10 -2.92 0.34
CA GLY A 600 14.01 -1.76 0.24
C GLY A 600 14.97 -1.85 -0.96
N LEU A 601 15.47 -3.05 -1.27
CA LEU A 601 16.29 -3.29 -2.46
C LEU A 601 15.54 -3.01 -3.78
N LEU A 602 14.22 -3.19 -3.86
CA LEU A 602 13.43 -2.82 -5.05
C LEU A 602 13.49 -1.32 -5.33
N MET A 603 13.51 -0.49 -4.28
CA MET A 603 13.60 0.97 -4.37
C MET A 603 14.98 1.38 -4.89
N VAL A 604 16.04 0.70 -4.43
CA VAL A 604 17.41 0.91 -4.92
C VAL A 604 17.52 0.49 -6.39
N ILE A 605 16.96 -0.67 -6.78
CA ILE A 605 16.89 -1.10 -8.18
C ILE A 605 16.14 -0.05 -9.03
N ARG A 606 14.97 0.41 -8.57
CA ARG A 606 14.20 1.45 -9.26
C ARG A 606 14.99 2.75 -9.39
N SER A 607 15.67 3.21 -8.33
CA SER A 607 16.34 4.51 -8.32
C SER A 607 17.72 4.53 -9.01
N PHE A 608 18.38 3.38 -9.20
CA PHE A 608 19.77 3.33 -9.72
C PHE A 608 19.96 2.44 -10.96
N VAL A 609 18.98 1.59 -11.31
CA VAL A 609 19.06 0.67 -12.46
C VAL A 609 18.09 1.05 -13.58
N LEU A 610 16.82 1.38 -13.27
CA LEU A 610 15.84 1.76 -14.29
C LEU A 610 16.26 3.01 -15.09
N PRO A 611 16.69 4.13 -14.47
CA PRO A 611 17.21 5.31 -15.17
C PRO A 611 18.54 5.12 -15.93
N LYS A 612 19.07 3.89 -16.01
CA LYS A 612 20.21 3.52 -16.86
C LYS A 612 19.83 2.64 -18.05
N LEU A 613 18.55 2.25 -18.14
CA LEU A 613 18.03 1.32 -19.13
C LEU A 613 16.88 1.93 -19.96
N PHE A 614 16.15 2.89 -19.39
CA PHE A 614 15.00 3.57 -19.98
C PHE A 614 15.15 5.08 -19.84
N ASP A 615 14.72 5.81 -20.85
CA ASP A 615 14.67 7.28 -20.81
C ASP A 615 13.47 7.76 -19.97
N GLU A 616 13.52 9.02 -19.49
CA GLU A 616 12.45 9.60 -18.66
C GLU A 616 11.08 9.58 -19.36
N GLU A 617 11.05 9.70 -20.68
CA GLU A 617 9.82 9.64 -21.49
C GLU A 617 9.27 8.21 -21.56
N GLU A 618 10.13 7.18 -21.73
CA GLU A 618 9.72 5.77 -21.63
C GLU A 618 9.17 5.45 -20.22
N LEU A 619 9.78 6.00 -19.16
CA LEU A 619 9.32 5.80 -17.78
C LEU A 619 7.98 6.49 -17.48
N VAL A 620 7.72 7.67 -18.08
CA VAL A 620 6.42 8.34 -18.02
C VAL A 620 5.35 7.50 -18.73
N GLU A 621 5.61 7.02 -19.95
CA GLU A 621 4.66 6.16 -20.70
C GLU A 621 4.39 4.81 -20.01
N LEU A 622 5.39 4.24 -19.33
CA LEU A 622 5.20 3.04 -18.48
C LEU A 622 4.39 3.31 -17.21
N GLY A 623 4.14 4.59 -16.89
CA GLY A 623 3.35 5.04 -15.75
C GLY A 623 4.14 5.22 -14.45
N ASP A 624 5.48 5.22 -14.50
CA ASP A 624 6.38 5.29 -13.35
C ASP A 624 7.33 6.50 -13.43
N PRO A 625 6.84 7.76 -13.46
CA PRO A 625 7.66 8.96 -13.62
C PRO A 625 8.68 9.15 -12.49
N THR A 626 9.82 9.78 -12.80
CA THR A 626 10.89 10.06 -11.82
C THR A 626 10.51 11.25 -10.92
N PRO A 627 10.81 11.25 -9.60
CA PRO A 627 10.20 12.18 -8.63
C PRO A 627 10.70 13.63 -8.72
N SER A 628 11.59 13.92 -9.67
CA SER A 628 12.30 15.19 -9.83
C SER A 628 11.47 16.28 -10.51
N LYS A 629 10.59 15.95 -11.46
CA LYS A 629 9.78 16.93 -12.20
C LYS A 629 8.55 17.43 -11.44
N HIS A 630 7.84 16.56 -10.71
CA HIS A 630 6.62 16.91 -9.96
C HIS A 630 6.78 17.94 -8.83
N LEU A 631 8.01 18.33 -8.49
CA LEU A 631 8.25 19.40 -7.52
C LEU A 631 7.78 20.79 -8.00
N ASN A 632 7.64 21.00 -9.32
CA ASN A 632 7.13 22.25 -9.87
C ASN A 632 5.59 22.31 -9.93
N ASP A 633 4.91 21.15 -9.90
CA ASP A 633 3.45 21.05 -10.08
C ASP A 633 2.66 21.13 -8.75
N GLY A 634 3.36 21.19 -7.61
CA GLY A 634 2.77 21.35 -6.28
C GLY A 634 2.10 20.11 -5.67
N VAL A 635 2.18 18.94 -6.31
CA VAL A 635 1.45 17.71 -5.89
C VAL A 635 2.31 16.83 -4.96
N ILE A 636 2.41 17.18 -3.66
CA ILE A 636 2.95 16.34 -2.57
C ILE A 636 2.19 16.53 -1.24
#